data_AF-A0A481SVH2-F1
#
_entry.id   AF-A0A481SVH2-F1
#
_cell.length_a   1.000
_cell.length_b   1.000
_cell.length_c   1.000
_cell.angle_alpha   90.00
_cell.angle_beta   90.00
_cell.angle_gamma   90.00
#
_symmetry.space_group_name_H-M   'P 1'
#
loop_
_entity.id
_entity.type
_entity.pdbx_description
1 polymer ?
#
loop_
_entity_poly.entity_id
_entity_poly.type
_entity_poly.pdbx_seq_one_letter_code
_entity_poly.pdbx_strand_id
1 'polypeptide(L)'
;DIVRGRDMFKPNEEDAVQKGLREVFKKIYDNLSSSVKQHYKDVDGSVNYYKLREAWWTANRDQVWRAITCYIPYYVNYFKKKSGDTIVFTNDGKCGHYENNILTNLDYVPQFLRWFEEWAEEFCRIRNHKLRKIKDACRNDKERLYCSQNGYDCTKRIEKGDSCSRESKCTGCSNKCVDYDFWLEKQQNEFNMQKDKYDNEIKTYVNKNGISNSNINTEYYKTFYQNFGKNNHKTANYFLQLLNNGRYCQEKIEKEEIDFIKGVEKTFYRSEYCQPCPDCVVECDGKTCTQKTDDDKNCRSKLIKKILESETPIEIEVLYSGKGQGLITEKLKQFCSNQTNYKGENVQTWKCYNKNSEYNKCEMISWLYQDPKEYNLMLSVECFHSWAKNLLIDTIRWEHQLKNCINNTNVTDCTSKCIKNCECYEAWIKQKQKEWPQVKGVLNKKDETSHNYYNKLKDVFDRFLFQVMFALDQDEKGKWDQFREDLKKKIESSKDKASTANSQDAIEFLLDHLKETATICKDNNTNEACTFPPKPTPNPCGTNNNGGKLVRVKRLAEMMQRYARKQLEKGAGETKLKGDATKGTYRNHGSAKDFKDVCSINEKHSNLNPRYSQEPCTGKNDKRFKIGTQWSYGEKEKEKTHPKVYMPPRREHMCTSNLEKLDVDSVIKNGNASHSLLGDVFLSAKYEAENIKKLYQQNNSKNGVIDQNDKETICRAMKYSFADIGDIIRGKDMWVQNTDATKLQAYLAKIFDKIKDNHKDIKGKLQYNGDTDHIKLREDWWEANRHQVWRAMKCAIENDKDMK
;
A
#
# COMPACT_ATOMS: atom_id res chain seq x y z
N ASP A 1 -37.74 4.21 -11.61
CA ASP A 1 -37.16 4.97 -10.47
C ASP A 1 -36.50 6.29 -10.84
N ILE A 2 -35.68 6.35 -11.90
CA ILE A 2 -35.01 7.59 -12.34
C ILE A 2 -36.00 8.76 -12.51
N VAL A 3 -37.03 8.59 -13.35
CA VAL A 3 -38.08 9.60 -13.58
C VAL A 3 -38.74 10.06 -12.28
N ARG A 4 -38.99 9.10 -11.38
CA ARG A 4 -39.68 9.29 -10.10
C ARG A 4 -38.81 9.94 -9.03
N GLY A 5 -37.50 10.07 -9.26
CA GLY A 5 -36.55 10.55 -8.26
C GLY A 5 -36.35 9.57 -7.10
N ARG A 6 -36.53 8.27 -7.35
CA ARG A 6 -36.36 7.17 -6.38
C ARG A 6 -35.10 6.34 -6.61
N ASP A 7 -34.38 6.61 -7.69
CA ASP A 7 -33.17 5.89 -8.05
C ASP A 7 -32.06 6.19 -7.04
N MET A 8 -31.42 5.14 -6.54
CA MET A 8 -30.32 5.21 -5.59
C MET A 8 -28.96 5.37 -6.29
N PHE A 9 -28.87 5.11 -7.59
CA PHE A 9 -27.62 5.24 -8.31
C PHE A 9 -27.33 6.71 -8.64
N LYS A 10 -26.22 7.22 -8.10
CA LYS A 10 -25.71 8.56 -8.40
C LYS A 10 -24.40 8.41 -9.19
N PRO A 11 -24.40 8.56 -10.53
CA PRO A 11 -23.22 8.29 -11.35
C PRO A 11 -22.06 9.25 -11.08
N ASN A 12 -22.36 10.51 -10.73
CA ASN A 12 -21.40 11.56 -10.42
C ASN A 12 -22.03 12.63 -9.52
N GLU A 13 -21.21 13.52 -8.98
CA GLU A 13 -21.68 14.60 -8.10
C GLU A 13 -22.60 15.63 -8.78
N GLU A 14 -22.49 15.76 -10.11
CA GLU A 14 -23.27 16.73 -10.88
C GLU A 14 -24.76 16.37 -10.93
N ASP A 15 -25.11 15.07 -10.91
CA ASP A 15 -26.49 14.56 -10.91
C ASP A 15 -27.40 15.23 -11.96
N ALA A 16 -26.84 15.43 -13.15
CA ALA A 16 -27.43 16.23 -14.22
C ALA A 16 -28.82 15.72 -14.65
N VAL A 17 -29.03 14.40 -14.65
CA VAL A 17 -30.32 13.78 -14.99
C VAL A 17 -31.41 14.19 -14.00
N GLN A 18 -31.16 14.07 -12.69
CA GLN A 18 -32.16 14.45 -11.70
C GLN A 18 -32.41 15.96 -11.69
N LYS A 19 -31.37 16.78 -11.87
CA LYS A 19 -31.51 18.23 -12.01
C LYS A 19 -32.37 18.61 -13.22
N GLY A 20 -32.08 18.04 -14.39
CA GLY A 20 -32.87 18.25 -15.60
C GLY A 20 -34.33 17.82 -15.41
N LEU A 21 -34.57 16.64 -14.84
CA LEU A 21 -35.92 16.20 -14.51
C LEU A 21 -36.63 17.14 -13.54
N ARG A 22 -35.92 17.75 -12.57
CA ARG A 22 -36.54 18.72 -11.62
C ARG A 22 -37.07 19.93 -12.36
N GLU A 23 -36.28 20.48 -13.27
CA GLU A 23 -36.69 21.62 -14.10
C GLU A 23 -37.85 21.27 -15.04
N VAL A 24 -37.82 20.08 -15.65
CA VAL A 24 -38.92 19.61 -16.52
C VAL A 24 -40.23 19.48 -15.72
N PHE A 25 -40.20 18.80 -14.57
CA PHE A 25 -41.40 18.61 -13.75
C PHE A 25 -41.91 19.90 -13.12
N LYS A 26 -41.03 20.88 -12.87
CA LYS A 26 -41.42 22.24 -12.51
C LYS A 26 -42.25 22.90 -13.62
N LYS A 27 -41.76 22.89 -14.85
CA LYS A 27 -42.50 23.42 -16.01
C LYS A 27 -43.81 22.67 -16.26
N ILE A 28 -43.83 21.34 -16.10
CA ILE A 28 -45.06 20.55 -16.19
C ILE A 28 -46.07 21.04 -15.15
N TYR A 29 -45.66 21.17 -13.88
CA TYR A 29 -46.51 21.67 -12.81
C TYR A 29 -47.04 23.08 -13.11
N ASP A 30 -46.19 23.99 -13.57
CA ASP A 30 -46.55 25.38 -13.89
C ASP A 30 -47.61 25.47 -15.01
N ASN A 31 -47.68 24.49 -15.91
CA ASN A 31 -48.67 24.40 -16.97
C ASN A 31 -49.96 23.66 -16.59
N LEU A 32 -50.06 23.10 -15.37
CA LEU A 32 -51.29 22.47 -14.90
C LEU A 32 -52.38 23.53 -14.59
N SER A 33 -53.65 23.14 -14.74
CA SER A 33 -54.77 23.97 -14.32
C SER A 33 -54.77 24.20 -12.81
N SER A 34 -55.37 25.31 -12.36
CA SER A 34 -55.37 25.70 -10.94
C SER A 34 -55.96 24.64 -10.01
N SER A 35 -57.00 23.93 -10.46
CA SER A 35 -57.61 22.83 -9.71
C SER A 35 -56.68 21.63 -9.56
N VAL A 36 -55.92 21.28 -10.61
CA VAL A 36 -54.97 20.16 -10.60
C VAL A 36 -53.71 20.50 -9.80
N LYS A 37 -53.21 21.75 -9.89
CA LYS A 37 -52.08 22.22 -9.07
C LYS A 37 -52.31 22.01 -7.59
N GLN A 38 -53.52 22.30 -7.11
CA GLN A 38 -53.86 22.15 -5.69
C GLN A 38 -53.77 20.70 -5.21
N HIS A 39 -54.02 19.71 -6.07
CA HIS A 39 -53.90 18.29 -5.73
C HIS A 39 -52.45 17.84 -5.46
N TYR A 40 -51.47 18.54 -6.02
CA TYR A 40 -50.04 18.23 -5.89
C TYR A 40 -49.29 19.14 -4.92
N LYS A 41 -50.01 19.80 -3.99
CA LYS A 41 -49.39 20.50 -2.87
C LYS A 41 -49.47 19.68 -1.58
N ASP A 42 -48.47 19.83 -0.73
CA ASP A 42 -48.48 19.31 0.64
C ASP A 42 -49.32 20.22 1.57
N VAL A 43 -49.52 19.78 2.81
CA VAL A 43 -50.35 20.47 3.82
C VAL A 43 -49.85 21.89 4.12
N ASP A 44 -48.55 22.12 4.00
CA ASP A 44 -47.91 23.43 4.18
C ASP A 44 -47.96 24.33 2.92
N GLY A 45 -48.62 23.86 1.85
CA GLY A 45 -48.74 24.57 0.58
C GLY A 45 -47.53 24.44 -0.35
N SER A 46 -46.47 23.73 0.05
CA SER A 46 -45.32 23.45 -0.81
C SER A 46 -45.67 22.44 -1.92
N VAL A 47 -44.96 22.49 -3.05
CA VAL A 47 -45.24 21.62 -4.20
C VAL A 47 -44.62 20.23 -3.99
N ASN A 48 -45.46 19.19 -4.03
CA ASN A 48 -45.05 17.80 -3.92
C ASN A 48 -44.71 17.20 -5.30
N TYR A 49 -43.51 17.51 -5.78
CA TYR A 49 -43.03 17.01 -7.07
C TYR A 49 -42.92 15.48 -7.14
N TYR A 50 -42.72 14.78 -6.02
CA TYR A 50 -42.69 13.32 -6.00
C TYR A 50 -44.05 12.72 -6.34
N LYS A 51 -45.14 13.25 -5.75
CA LYS A 51 -46.51 12.83 -6.07
C LYS A 51 -46.86 13.05 -7.54
N LEU A 52 -46.44 14.20 -8.10
CA LEU A 52 -46.65 14.49 -9.52
C LEU A 52 -45.87 13.52 -10.43
N ARG A 53 -44.61 13.22 -10.10
CA ARG A 53 -43.78 12.29 -10.87
C ARG A 53 -44.28 10.84 -10.81
N GLU A 54 -44.82 10.40 -9.67
CA GLU A 54 -45.46 9.08 -9.54
C GLU A 54 -46.71 8.94 -10.41
N ALA A 55 -47.57 9.97 -10.40
CA ALA A 55 -48.76 10.01 -11.24
C ALA A 55 -48.38 10.01 -12.73
N TRP A 56 -47.38 10.82 -13.11
CA TRP A 56 -46.87 10.85 -14.47
C TRP A 56 -46.34 9.49 -14.92
N TRP A 57 -45.55 8.80 -14.09
CA TRP A 57 -45.06 7.46 -14.43
C TRP A 57 -46.22 6.49 -14.63
N THR A 58 -47.19 6.47 -13.72
CA THR A 58 -48.35 5.57 -13.79
C THR A 58 -49.17 5.79 -15.05
N ALA A 59 -49.33 7.05 -15.47
CA ALA A 59 -50.08 7.40 -16.69
C ALA A 59 -49.33 7.10 -18.01
N ASN A 60 -47.99 6.94 -17.98
CA ASN A 60 -47.18 6.83 -19.19
C ASN A 60 -46.34 5.54 -19.28
N ARG A 61 -46.35 4.67 -18.25
CA ARG A 61 -45.50 3.47 -18.19
C ARG A 61 -45.74 2.49 -19.34
N ASP A 62 -46.94 2.43 -19.89
CA ASP A 62 -47.29 1.59 -21.05
C ASP A 62 -46.57 2.04 -22.32
N GLN A 63 -46.55 3.35 -22.60
CA GLN A 63 -45.83 3.91 -23.73
C GLN A 63 -44.32 3.70 -23.58
N VAL A 64 -43.80 3.86 -22.36
CA VAL A 64 -42.38 3.58 -22.06
C VAL A 64 -42.07 2.10 -22.28
N TRP A 65 -42.94 1.17 -21.88
CA TRP A 65 -42.76 -0.27 -22.11
C TRP A 65 -42.75 -0.63 -23.60
N ARG A 66 -43.66 -0.03 -24.39
CA ARG A 66 -43.66 -0.20 -25.86
C ARG A 66 -42.35 0.27 -26.48
N ALA A 67 -41.84 1.42 -26.02
CA ALA A 67 -40.54 1.92 -26.49
C ALA A 67 -39.38 0.97 -26.14
N ILE A 68 -39.33 0.46 -24.90
CA ILE A 68 -38.28 -0.49 -24.44
C ILE A 68 -38.32 -1.79 -25.24
N THR A 69 -39.51 -2.28 -25.58
CA THR A 69 -39.71 -3.58 -26.25
C THR A 69 -39.65 -3.51 -27.78
N CYS A 70 -39.44 -2.32 -28.37
CA CYS A 70 -39.52 -2.08 -29.81
C CYS A 70 -38.64 -3.03 -30.65
N TYR A 71 -37.41 -3.27 -30.20
CA TYR A 71 -36.40 -4.08 -30.90
C TYR A 71 -36.26 -5.52 -30.41
N ILE A 72 -37.13 -5.96 -29.49
CA ILE A 72 -37.09 -7.35 -29.01
C ILE A 72 -37.55 -8.29 -30.14
N PRO A 73 -36.90 -9.46 -30.34
CA PRO A 73 -37.35 -10.45 -31.33
C PRO A 73 -38.75 -11.00 -31.03
N TYR A 74 -39.50 -11.35 -32.09
CA TYR A 74 -40.89 -11.82 -31.95
C TYR A 74 -41.05 -13.08 -31.09
N TYR A 75 -40.08 -13.99 -31.11
CA TYR A 75 -40.15 -15.26 -30.37
C TYR A 75 -39.88 -15.13 -28.85
N VAL A 76 -39.56 -13.93 -28.35
CA VAL A 76 -39.28 -13.69 -26.93
C VAL A 76 -40.55 -13.22 -26.23
N ASN A 77 -40.91 -13.89 -25.14
CA ASN A 77 -42.06 -13.56 -24.30
C ASN A 77 -41.65 -13.35 -22.84
N TYR A 78 -42.44 -12.55 -22.11
CA TYR A 78 -42.29 -12.36 -20.68
C TYR A 78 -43.18 -13.35 -19.92
N PHE A 79 -42.63 -14.01 -18.90
CA PHE A 79 -43.31 -15.03 -18.11
C PHE A 79 -43.30 -14.65 -16.64
N LYS A 80 -44.40 -14.91 -15.93
CA LYS A 80 -44.48 -14.83 -14.47
C LYS A 80 -45.35 -15.93 -13.90
N LYS A 81 -44.94 -16.49 -12.77
CA LYS A 81 -45.76 -17.44 -12.00
C LYS A 81 -46.67 -16.65 -11.05
N LYS A 82 -47.98 -16.96 -11.02
CA LYS A 82 -48.93 -16.47 -10.01
C LYS A 82 -48.91 -17.40 -8.78
N SER A 83 -49.77 -17.16 -7.78
CA SER A 83 -49.94 -18.10 -6.66
C SER A 83 -50.32 -19.49 -7.17
N GLY A 84 -49.70 -20.55 -6.63
CA GLY A 84 -49.81 -21.93 -7.13
C GLY A 84 -48.94 -22.20 -8.37
N ASP A 85 -49.34 -23.15 -9.22
CA ASP A 85 -48.60 -23.54 -10.44
C ASP A 85 -49.02 -22.80 -11.72
N THR A 86 -49.84 -21.74 -11.59
CA THR A 86 -50.33 -20.97 -12.75
C THR A 86 -49.23 -20.07 -13.33
N ILE A 87 -48.90 -20.24 -14.61
CA ILE A 87 -47.98 -19.38 -15.36
C ILE A 87 -48.81 -18.42 -16.22
N VAL A 88 -48.45 -17.13 -16.17
CA VAL A 88 -49.00 -16.09 -17.05
C VAL A 88 -47.87 -15.56 -17.92
N PHE A 89 -48.14 -15.37 -19.20
CA PHE A 89 -47.15 -14.93 -20.16
C PHE A 89 -47.74 -13.98 -21.20
N THR A 90 -46.87 -13.26 -21.90
CA THR A 90 -47.24 -12.43 -23.04
C THR A 90 -47.48 -13.32 -24.27
N ASN A 91 -48.56 -13.09 -25.00
CA ASN A 91 -48.99 -13.91 -26.13
C ASN A 91 -48.55 -13.33 -27.49
N ASP A 92 -48.38 -12.01 -27.60
CA ASP A 92 -48.18 -11.33 -28.88
C ASP A 92 -46.70 -11.19 -29.29
N GLY A 93 -45.80 -11.91 -28.60
CA GLY A 93 -44.35 -11.83 -28.86
C GLY A 93 -43.73 -10.51 -28.38
N LYS A 94 -42.43 -10.35 -28.63
CA LYS A 94 -41.65 -9.14 -28.28
C LYS A 94 -41.83 -8.68 -26.82
N CYS A 95 -41.93 -9.61 -25.87
CA CYS A 95 -42.22 -9.30 -24.46
C CYS A 95 -43.53 -8.49 -24.25
N GLY A 96 -44.56 -8.72 -25.08
CA GLY A 96 -45.86 -8.07 -24.96
C GLY A 96 -45.89 -6.63 -25.51
N HIS A 97 -45.10 -6.34 -26.54
CA HIS A 97 -45.02 -5.00 -27.15
C HIS A 97 -46.38 -4.50 -27.68
N TYR A 98 -47.16 -5.40 -28.29
CA TYR A 98 -48.46 -5.08 -28.88
C TYR A 98 -49.61 -5.21 -27.88
N GLU A 99 -49.36 -5.76 -26.69
CA GLU A 99 -50.39 -5.97 -25.68
C GLU A 99 -50.80 -4.65 -25.01
N ASN A 100 -52.07 -4.55 -24.62
CA ASN A 100 -52.60 -3.38 -23.94
C ASN A 100 -52.19 -3.30 -22.46
N ASN A 101 -51.90 -4.44 -21.83
CA ASN A 101 -51.57 -4.51 -20.41
C ASN A 101 -50.11 -4.90 -20.21
N ILE A 102 -49.38 -4.11 -19.43
CA ILE A 102 -48.00 -4.45 -19.04
C ILE A 102 -48.04 -5.55 -17.99
N LEU A 103 -47.47 -6.72 -18.33
CA LEU A 103 -47.51 -7.87 -17.44
C LEU A 103 -46.57 -7.75 -16.23
N THR A 104 -45.48 -6.98 -16.34
CA THR A 104 -44.54 -6.74 -15.24
C THR A 104 -45.03 -5.63 -14.28
N ASN A 105 -44.77 -5.83 -13.00
CA ASN A 105 -44.99 -4.84 -11.93
C ASN A 105 -43.69 -4.56 -11.16
N LEU A 106 -42.52 -4.89 -11.74
CA LEU A 106 -41.23 -4.68 -11.09
C LEU A 106 -40.98 -3.19 -10.79
N ASP A 107 -41.50 -2.29 -11.61
CA ASP A 107 -41.45 -0.85 -11.34
C ASP A 107 -42.21 -0.43 -10.07
N TYR A 108 -42.99 -1.30 -9.44
CA TYR A 108 -43.61 -1.08 -8.12
C TYR A 108 -42.98 -1.90 -6.99
N VAL A 109 -41.80 -2.49 -7.23
CA VAL A 109 -40.96 -3.12 -6.22
C VAL A 109 -39.88 -2.13 -5.76
N PRO A 110 -39.46 -2.08 -4.48
CA PRO A 110 -38.28 -1.34 -4.05
C PRO A 110 -37.04 -1.67 -4.89
N GLN A 111 -36.29 -0.66 -5.31
CA GLN A 111 -35.13 -0.84 -6.18
C GLN A 111 -34.08 -1.78 -5.59
N PHE A 112 -33.82 -1.67 -4.29
CA PHE A 112 -32.88 -2.55 -3.59
C PHE A 112 -33.24 -4.04 -3.74
N LEU A 113 -34.51 -4.41 -3.56
CA LEU A 113 -34.94 -5.82 -3.68
C LEU A 113 -34.80 -6.34 -5.11
N ARG A 114 -35.07 -5.49 -6.11
CA ARG A 114 -34.86 -5.87 -7.52
C ARG A 114 -33.39 -6.09 -7.83
N TRP A 115 -32.51 -5.18 -7.39
CA TRP A 115 -31.08 -5.33 -7.60
C TRP A 115 -30.51 -6.53 -6.88
N PHE A 116 -31.04 -6.89 -5.70
CA PHE A 116 -30.58 -8.07 -4.97
C PHE A 116 -31.03 -9.37 -5.65
N GLU A 117 -32.25 -9.41 -6.19
CA GLU A 117 -32.71 -10.54 -7.01
C GLU A 117 -31.92 -10.66 -8.32
N GLU A 118 -31.72 -9.56 -9.04
CA GLU A 118 -30.90 -9.51 -10.26
C GLU A 118 -29.45 -9.92 -10.00
N TRP A 119 -28.86 -9.45 -8.90
CA TRP A 119 -27.51 -9.84 -8.46
C TRP A 119 -27.43 -11.35 -8.22
N ALA A 120 -28.42 -11.94 -7.55
CA ALA A 120 -28.41 -13.37 -7.24
C ALA A 120 -28.51 -14.23 -8.51
N GLU A 121 -29.39 -13.85 -9.44
CA GLU A 121 -29.53 -14.52 -10.73
C GLU A 121 -28.25 -14.42 -11.58
N GLU A 122 -27.64 -13.23 -11.66
CA GLU A 122 -26.39 -13.04 -12.39
C GLU A 122 -25.21 -13.77 -11.72
N PHE A 123 -25.16 -13.77 -10.38
CA PHE A 123 -24.22 -14.56 -9.62
C PHE A 123 -24.34 -16.04 -9.99
N CYS A 124 -25.53 -16.62 -9.92
CA CYS A 124 -25.75 -18.03 -10.24
C CYS A 124 -25.39 -18.34 -11.69
N ARG A 125 -25.81 -17.49 -12.64
CA ARG A 125 -25.49 -17.65 -14.07
C ARG A 125 -23.97 -17.65 -14.33
N ILE A 126 -23.25 -16.70 -13.75
CA ILE A 126 -21.79 -16.57 -13.92
C ILE A 126 -21.06 -17.70 -13.17
N ARG A 127 -21.50 -18.03 -11.94
CA ARG A 127 -20.99 -19.16 -11.15
C ARG A 127 -21.06 -20.43 -11.98
N ASN A 128 -22.22 -20.72 -12.55
CA ASN A 128 -22.44 -21.93 -13.33
C ASN A 128 -21.53 -22.01 -14.56
N HIS A 129 -21.36 -20.89 -15.26
CA HIS A 129 -20.44 -20.80 -16.39
C HIS A 129 -18.98 -21.02 -15.99
N LYS A 130 -18.53 -20.41 -14.88
CA LYS A 130 -17.17 -20.59 -14.37
C LYS A 130 -16.94 -22.03 -13.92
N LEU A 131 -17.87 -22.62 -13.19
CA LEU A 131 -17.78 -24.01 -12.71
C LEU A 131 -17.68 -25.02 -13.85
N ARG A 132 -18.44 -24.86 -14.95
CA ARG A 132 -18.28 -25.71 -16.14
C ARG A 132 -16.86 -25.65 -16.69
N LYS A 133 -16.32 -24.44 -16.87
CA LYS A 133 -14.95 -24.25 -17.36
C LYS A 133 -13.90 -24.83 -16.41
N ILE A 134 -14.14 -24.77 -15.10
CA ILE A 134 -13.26 -25.37 -14.09
C ILE A 134 -13.34 -26.89 -14.20
N LYS A 135 -14.55 -27.46 -14.22
CA LYS A 135 -14.77 -28.91 -14.38
C LYS A 135 -13.98 -29.41 -15.58
N ASP A 136 -14.16 -28.81 -16.75
CA ASP A 136 -13.50 -29.23 -17.99
C ASP A 136 -11.96 -29.18 -17.90
N ALA A 137 -11.40 -28.24 -17.12
CA ALA A 137 -9.94 -28.10 -16.97
C ALA A 137 -9.34 -28.94 -15.83
N CYS A 138 -10.16 -29.33 -14.83
CA CYS A 138 -9.70 -29.98 -13.61
C CYS A 138 -10.08 -31.45 -13.51
N ARG A 139 -11.20 -31.86 -14.12
CA ARG A 139 -11.73 -33.23 -14.09
C ARG A 139 -12.20 -33.63 -15.49
N ASN A 140 -11.56 -34.63 -16.06
CA ASN A 140 -12.02 -35.28 -17.28
C ASN A 140 -11.72 -36.77 -17.21
N ASP A 141 -12.72 -37.57 -16.87
CA ASP A 141 -12.57 -39.01 -16.64
C ASP A 141 -12.12 -39.74 -17.92
N LYS A 142 -12.61 -39.32 -19.09
CA LYS A 142 -12.25 -39.91 -20.40
C LYS A 142 -10.77 -39.66 -20.74
N GLU A 143 -10.27 -38.47 -20.41
CA GLU A 143 -8.86 -38.10 -20.60
C GLU A 143 -7.98 -38.48 -19.40
N ARG A 144 -8.53 -39.17 -18.39
CA ARG A 144 -7.87 -39.54 -17.13
C ARG A 144 -7.20 -38.34 -16.46
N LEU A 145 -7.89 -37.19 -16.48
CA LEU A 145 -7.42 -35.93 -15.93
C LEU A 145 -8.06 -35.70 -14.55
N TYR A 146 -7.23 -35.62 -13.51
CA TYR A 146 -7.67 -35.23 -12.17
C TYR A 146 -6.63 -34.30 -11.54
N CYS A 147 -6.91 -32.99 -11.52
CA CYS A 147 -5.94 -31.98 -11.08
C CYS A 147 -6.33 -31.27 -9.78
N SER A 148 -5.38 -30.94 -8.92
CA SER A 148 -5.66 -30.04 -7.78
C SER A 148 -5.67 -28.57 -8.20
N GLN A 149 -6.27 -27.70 -7.37
CA GLN A 149 -6.17 -26.24 -7.54
C GLN A 149 -4.73 -25.73 -7.64
N ASN A 150 -3.76 -26.46 -7.10
CA ASN A 150 -2.37 -26.05 -7.08
C ASN A 150 -1.60 -26.51 -8.33
N GLY A 151 -2.30 -27.16 -9.27
CA GLY A 151 -1.75 -27.60 -10.55
C GLY A 151 -1.05 -28.95 -10.49
N TYR A 152 -1.36 -29.78 -9.49
CA TYR A 152 -0.82 -31.13 -9.35
C TYR A 152 -1.74 -32.15 -10.01
N ASP A 153 -1.15 -33.18 -10.62
CA ASP A 153 -1.89 -34.35 -11.12
C ASP A 153 -2.12 -35.33 -9.96
N CYS A 154 -3.37 -35.51 -9.57
CA CYS A 154 -3.76 -36.39 -8.48
C CYS A 154 -3.78 -37.87 -8.87
N THR A 155 -3.59 -38.20 -10.15
CA THR A 155 -3.47 -39.59 -10.62
C THR A 155 -2.07 -40.16 -10.48
N LYS A 156 -1.09 -39.33 -10.13
CA LYS A 156 0.28 -39.78 -9.90
C LYS A 156 0.56 -40.07 -8.43
N ARG A 157 1.28 -41.17 -8.21
CA ARG A 157 1.91 -41.48 -6.93
C ARG A 157 3.00 -40.45 -6.65
N ILE A 158 3.23 -40.22 -5.36
CA ILE A 158 4.40 -39.46 -4.91
C ILE A 158 5.52 -40.47 -4.77
N GLU A 159 6.41 -40.53 -5.76
CA GLU A 159 7.56 -41.44 -5.73
C GLU A 159 8.79 -40.76 -5.15
N LYS A 160 9.72 -41.61 -4.71
CA LYS A 160 10.98 -41.17 -4.12
C LYS A 160 11.84 -40.48 -5.19
N GLY A 161 12.13 -39.20 -4.99
CA GLY A 161 12.95 -38.38 -5.91
C GLY A 161 12.16 -37.59 -6.97
N ASP A 162 10.83 -37.65 -6.97
CA ASP A 162 10.00 -36.98 -7.98
C ASP A 162 10.18 -35.45 -8.00
N SER A 163 10.21 -34.90 -9.23
CA SER A 163 10.19 -33.45 -9.43
C SER A 163 8.76 -32.95 -9.48
N CYS A 164 8.29 -32.32 -8.40
CA CYS A 164 6.91 -31.87 -8.32
C CYS A 164 6.76 -30.42 -8.79
N SER A 165 7.25 -30.23 -10.01
CA SER A 165 6.76 -29.20 -10.88
C SER A 165 5.27 -29.42 -11.15
N ARG A 166 4.50 -28.33 -11.16
CA ARG A 166 3.15 -28.31 -11.74
C ARG A 166 3.20 -28.94 -13.12
N GLU A 167 2.28 -29.85 -13.39
CA GLU A 167 2.20 -30.45 -14.71
C GLU A 167 1.58 -29.45 -15.68
N SER A 168 2.10 -29.41 -16.90
CA SER A 168 1.57 -28.54 -17.95
C SER A 168 0.06 -28.74 -18.14
N LYS A 169 -0.41 -30.00 -18.09
CA LYS A 169 -1.83 -30.37 -18.20
C LYS A 169 -2.70 -29.88 -17.03
N CYS A 170 -2.17 -29.75 -15.82
CA CYS A 170 -2.91 -29.29 -14.64
C CYS A 170 -2.77 -27.78 -14.36
N THR A 171 -1.90 -27.09 -15.10
CA THR A 171 -1.75 -25.63 -14.98
C THR A 171 -3.04 -24.90 -15.36
N GLY A 172 -3.78 -25.41 -16.36
CA GLY A 172 -5.09 -24.88 -16.76
C GLY A 172 -6.12 -24.93 -15.63
N CYS A 173 -6.16 -26.03 -14.87
CA CYS A 173 -7.00 -26.17 -13.68
C CYS A 173 -6.65 -25.11 -12.64
N SER A 174 -5.37 -25.01 -12.29
CA SER A 174 -4.88 -24.07 -11.28
C SER A 174 -5.29 -22.64 -11.59
N ASN A 175 -5.06 -22.19 -12.83
CA ASN A 175 -5.40 -20.83 -13.24
C ASN A 175 -6.91 -20.53 -13.13
N LYS A 176 -7.77 -21.49 -13.49
CA LYS A 176 -9.23 -21.30 -13.43
C LYS A 176 -9.76 -21.37 -12.00
N CYS A 177 -9.24 -22.28 -11.18
CA CYS A 177 -9.61 -22.39 -9.77
C CYS A 177 -9.24 -21.14 -9.00
N VAL A 178 -8.03 -20.62 -9.24
CA VAL A 178 -7.57 -19.36 -8.67
C VAL A 178 -8.51 -18.21 -9.09
N ASP A 179 -8.79 -18.02 -10.38
CA ASP A 179 -9.75 -17.00 -10.85
C ASP A 179 -11.17 -17.14 -10.26
N TYR A 180 -11.61 -18.37 -10.02
CA TYR A 180 -12.94 -18.65 -9.48
C TYR A 180 -13.05 -18.35 -7.99
N ASP A 181 -12.15 -18.89 -7.16
CA ASP A 181 -12.13 -18.67 -5.71
C ASP A 181 -12.15 -17.16 -5.40
N PHE A 182 -11.42 -16.40 -6.22
CA PHE A 182 -11.32 -14.96 -6.20
C PHE A 182 -12.57 -14.19 -6.61
N TRP A 183 -13.20 -14.60 -7.71
CA TRP A 183 -14.49 -14.05 -8.09
C TRP A 183 -15.54 -14.35 -7.00
N LEU A 184 -15.52 -15.56 -6.44
CA LEU A 184 -16.47 -16.03 -5.43
C LEU A 184 -16.37 -15.23 -4.12
N GLU A 185 -15.16 -14.92 -3.65
CA GLU A 185 -14.94 -14.08 -2.47
C GLU A 185 -15.51 -12.66 -2.65
N LYS A 186 -15.32 -12.05 -3.83
CA LYS A 186 -15.91 -10.73 -4.12
C LYS A 186 -17.44 -10.80 -4.04
N GLN A 187 -18.03 -11.84 -4.61
CA GLN A 187 -19.47 -12.05 -4.58
C GLN A 187 -19.99 -12.30 -3.15
N GLN A 188 -19.23 -13.01 -2.31
CA GLN A 188 -19.56 -13.18 -0.89
C GLN A 188 -19.63 -11.84 -0.14
N ASN A 189 -18.70 -10.92 -0.41
CA ASN A 189 -18.72 -9.59 0.21
C ASN A 189 -19.92 -8.76 -0.26
N GLU A 190 -20.19 -8.74 -1.58
CA GLU A 190 -21.37 -8.09 -2.15
C GLU A 190 -22.67 -8.67 -1.57
N PHE A 191 -22.73 -9.98 -1.37
CA PHE A 191 -23.85 -10.67 -0.72
C PHE A 191 -24.06 -10.23 0.73
N ASN A 192 -22.98 -10.22 1.53
CA ASN A 192 -23.05 -9.82 2.93
C ASN A 192 -23.54 -8.37 3.09
N MET A 193 -23.03 -7.45 2.26
CA MET A 193 -23.48 -6.06 2.25
C MET A 193 -24.97 -5.93 1.90
N GLN A 194 -25.44 -6.70 0.92
CA GLN A 194 -26.85 -6.70 0.54
C GLN A 194 -27.73 -7.32 1.62
N LYS A 195 -27.28 -8.40 2.28
CA LYS A 195 -27.97 -9.00 3.42
C LYS A 195 -28.10 -8.02 4.59
N ASP A 196 -27.03 -7.32 4.95
CA ASP A 196 -27.05 -6.29 6.00
C ASP A 196 -28.00 -5.15 5.64
N LYS A 197 -28.00 -4.71 4.38
CA LYS A 197 -28.95 -3.71 3.89
C LYS A 197 -30.39 -4.21 4.01
N TYR A 198 -30.67 -5.45 3.61
CA TYR A 198 -31.99 -6.06 3.76
C TYR A 198 -32.47 -6.03 5.22
N ASP A 199 -31.62 -6.47 6.15
CA ASP A 199 -31.96 -6.47 7.58
C ASP A 199 -32.23 -5.05 8.10
N ASN A 200 -31.48 -4.05 7.62
CA ASN A 200 -31.68 -2.65 7.99
C ASN A 200 -32.98 -2.07 7.41
N GLU A 201 -33.35 -2.38 6.16
CA GLU A 201 -34.61 -1.97 5.55
C GLU A 201 -35.81 -2.57 6.32
N ILE A 202 -35.75 -3.87 6.64
CA ILE A 202 -36.79 -4.53 7.45
C ILE A 202 -36.89 -3.92 8.85
N LYS A 203 -35.76 -3.72 9.55
CA LYS A 203 -35.75 -3.06 10.87
C LYS A 203 -36.36 -1.65 10.81
N THR A 204 -36.05 -0.90 9.76
CA THR A 204 -36.49 0.49 9.60
C THR A 204 -37.99 0.59 9.33
N TYR A 205 -38.51 -0.22 8.40
CA TYR A 205 -39.89 -0.06 7.92
C TYR A 205 -40.91 -0.99 8.59
N VAL A 206 -40.47 -2.10 9.18
CA VAL A 206 -41.35 -3.08 9.83
C VAL A 206 -41.29 -2.97 11.37
N ASN A 207 -40.12 -2.70 11.96
CA ASN A 207 -39.93 -2.77 13.43
C ASN A 207 -39.96 -1.42 14.15
N LYS A 208 -39.72 -0.28 13.48
CA LYS A 208 -39.83 1.07 14.09
C LYS A 208 -41.20 1.70 13.81
N ASN A 209 -41.95 2.01 14.88
CA ASN A 209 -43.28 2.65 14.80
C ASN A 209 -43.28 4.17 14.57
N GLY A 210 -42.13 4.80 14.31
CA GLY A 210 -42.07 6.25 14.07
C GLY A 210 -40.87 6.64 13.22
N ILE A 211 -41.09 6.88 11.92
CA ILE A 211 -40.14 7.62 11.08
C ILE A 211 -40.54 9.09 11.21
N SER A 212 -39.68 9.92 11.81
CA SER A 212 -40.01 11.30 12.20
C SER A 212 -40.19 12.30 11.05
N ASN A 213 -39.89 11.90 9.80
CA ASN A 213 -40.07 12.72 8.60
C ASN A 213 -40.67 11.87 7.46
N SER A 214 -41.99 11.76 7.41
CA SER A 214 -42.70 11.03 6.36
C SER A 214 -42.87 11.90 5.11
N ASN A 215 -42.11 11.61 4.05
CA ASN A 215 -42.46 12.01 2.69
C ASN A 215 -43.07 10.81 1.93
N ILE A 216 -43.65 11.06 0.75
CA ILE A 216 -44.33 10.03 -0.05
C ILE A 216 -43.43 8.86 -0.46
N ASN A 217 -42.11 9.06 -0.57
CA ASN A 217 -41.17 7.97 -0.83
C ASN A 217 -41.02 7.06 0.41
N THR A 218 -40.85 7.65 1.59
CA THR A 218 -40.80 6.93 2.86
C THR A 218 -42.09 6.11 3.08
N GLU A 219 -43.25 6.66 2.75
CA GLU A 219 -44.54 5.97 2.87
C GLU A 219 -44.70 4.80 1.90
N TYR A 220 -44.24 4.96 0.65
CA TYR A 220 -44.21 3.88 -0.34
C TYR A 220 -43.36 2.70 0.14
N TYR A 221 -42.11 2.95 0.57
CA TYR A 221 -41.22 1.89 1.07
C TYR A 221 -41.80 1.24 2.32
N LYS A 222 -42.33 2.04 3.25
CA LYS A 222 -43.01 1.53 4.45
C LYS A 222 -44.15 0.58 4.10
N THR A 223 -45.06 1.01 3.23
CA THR A 223 -46.23 0.21 2.82
C THR A 223 -45.80 -1.09 2.14
N PHE A 224 -44.80 -1.02 1.26
CA PHE A 224 -44.28 -2.21 0.59
C PHE A 224 -43.69 -3.21 1.58
N TYR A 225 -42.73 -2.78 2.42
CA TYR A 225 -42.05 -3.67 3.37
C TYR A 225 -42.99 -4.22 4.45
N GLN A 226 -43.98 -3.45 4.89
CA GLN A 226 -45.01 -3.95 5.81
C GLN A 226 -45.87 -5.04 5.16
N ASN A 227 -46.31 -4.85 3.92
CA ASN A 227 -47.09 -5.87 3.21
C ASN A 227 -46.23 -7.10 2.87
N PHE A 228 -44.98 -6.89 2.46
CA PHE A 228 -44.02 -7.95 2.23
C PHE A 228 -43.82 -8.79 3.51
N GLY A 229 -43.59 -8.13 4.65
CA GLY A 229 -43.37 -8.78 5.95
C GLY A 229 -44.56 -9.55 6.55
N LYS A 230 -45.79 -9.45 6.01
CA LYS A 230 -46.98 -10.15 6.57
C LYS A 230 -46.93 -11.68 6.43
N ASN A 231 -46.22 -12.23 5.44
CA ASN A 231 -46.16 -13.67 5.14
C ASN A 231 -44.82 -14.31 5.53
N ASN A 232 -44.32 -14.08 6.76
CA ASN A 232 -43.01 -14.57 7.26
C ASN A 232 -41.75 -14.07 6.51
N HIS A 233 -41.85 -13.13 5.57
CA HIS A 233 -40.71 -12.45 4.92
C HIS A 233 -39.92 -11.50 5.85
N LYS A 234 -40.16 -11.53 7.16
CA LYS A 234 -39.48 -10.65 8.14
C LYS A 234 -38.03 -11.05 8.40
N THR A 235 -37.63 -12.25 7.99
CA THR A 235 -36.27 -12.75 8.15
C THR A 235 -35.54 -12.75 6.81
N ALA A 236 -34.23 -12.48 6.83
CA ALA A 236 -33.39 -12.64 5.65
C ALA A 236 -33.51 -14.06 5.06
N ASN A 237 -33.57 -15.10 5.90
CA ASN A 237 -33.62 -16.50 5.46
C ASN A 237 -34.75 -16.79 4.46
N TYR A 238 -35.94 -16.22 4.66
CA TYR A 238 -37.03 -16.42 3.71
C TYR A 238 -36.73 -15.76 2.36
N PHE A 239 -36.23 -14.52 2.36
CA PHE A 239 -35.87 -13.84 1.11
C PHE A 239 -34.73 -14.58 0.39
N LEU A 240 -33.73 -15.06 1.13
CA LEU A 240 -32.65 -15.89 0.59
C LEU A 240 -33.17 -17.21 -0.01
N GLN A 241 -34.22 -17.80 0.57
CA GLN A 241 -34.90 -18.95 -0.02
C GLN A 241 -35.56 -18.62 -1.37
N LEU A 242 -36.13 -17.41 -1.53
CA LEU A 242 -36.63 -16.96 -2.83
C LEU A 242 -35.50 -16.80 -3.84
N LEU A 243 -34.34 -16.26 -3.43
CA LEU A 243 -33.17 -16.15 -4.30
C LEU A 243 -32.66 -17.53 -4.77
N ASN A 244 -32.65 -18.54 -3.89
CA ASN A 244 -32.32 -19.92 -4.26
C ASN A 244 -33.27 -20.48 -5.35
N ASN A 245 -34.51 -19.98 -5.43
CA ASN A 245 -35.51 -20.40 -6.42
C ASN A 245 -35.41 -19.63 -7.74
N GLY A 246 -34.41 -18.75 -7.90
CA GLY A 246 -34.12 -18.08 -9.16
C GLY A 246 -33.82 -19.08 -10.28
N ARG A 247 -34.09 -18.70 -11.54
CA ARG A 247 -33.99 -19.59 -12.70
C ARG A 247 -32.58 -20.16 -12.86
N TYR A 248 -31.56 -19.32 -12.72
CA TYR A 248 -30.17 -19.77 -12.87
C TYR A 248 -29.66 -20.43 -11.59
N CYS A 249 -30.18 -20.04 -10.42
CA CYS A 249 -29.82 -20.66 -9.14
C CYS A 249 -30.35 -22.10 -8.99
N GLN A 250 -31.44 -22.45 -9.68
CA GLN A 250 -31.98 -23.81 -9.71
C GLN A 250 -31.26 -24.76 -10.68
N GLU A 251 -30.36 -24.25 -11.53
CA GLU A 251 -29.62 -25.06 -12.49
C GLU A 251 -28.61 -25.96 -11.77
N LYS A 252 -28.71 -27.28 -11.99
CA LYS A 252 -27.87 -28.26 -11.31
C LYS A 252 -26.51 -28.40 -11.99
N ILE A 253 -25.45 -28.27 -11.20
CA ILE A 253 -24.09 -28.68 -11.58
C ILE A 253 -23.70 -29.85 -10.70
N GLU A 254 -23.16 -30.91 -11.32
CA GLU A 254 -22.72 -32.10 -10.61
C GLU A 254 -21.76 -31.75 -9.47
N LYS A 255 -21.98 -32.30 -8.27
CA LYS A 255 -21.19 -32.06 -7.03
C LYS A 255 -21.18 -30.63 -6.49
N GLU A 256 -21.94 -29.71 -7.08
CA GLU A 256 -21.99 -28.30 -6.69
C GLU A 256 -23.41 -27.94 -6.23
N GLU A 257 -23.53 -27.29 -5.07
CA GLU A 257 -24.81 -26.89 -4.48
C GLU A 257 -24.81 -25.38 -4.18
N ILE A 258 -25.93 -24.71 -4.44
CA ILE A 258 -26.15 -23.32 -4.07
C ILE A 258 -27.22 -23.28 -2.99
N ASP A 259 -26.90 -22.63 -1.87
CA ASP A 259 -27.83 -22.34 -0.79
C ASP A 259 -27.42 -21.03 -0.07
N PHE A 260 -28.06 -19.93 -0.43
CA PHE A 260 -27.78 -18.61 0.17
C PHE A 260 -28.08 -18.57 1.68
N ILE A 261 -28.91 -19.48 2.21
CA ILE A 261 -29.23 -19.55 3.65
C ILE A 261 -28.02 -20.06 4.43
N LYS A 262 -27.37 -21.12 3.92
CA LYS A 262 -26.13 -21.67 4.50
C LYS A 262 -24.90 -20.82 4.18
N GLY A 263 -25.00 -19.92 3.20
CA GLY A 263 -23.99 -18.90 2.93
C GLY A 263 -22.61 -19.49 2.65
N VAL A 264 -21.67 -19.22 3.55
CA VAL A 264 -20.23 -19.52 3.42
C VAL A 264 -19.94 -21.01 3.24
N GLU A 265 -20.71 -21.88 3.88
CA GLU A 265 -20.43 -23.31 3.91
C GLU A 265 -20.78 -24.04 2.61
N LYS A 266 -21.65 -23.44 1.77
CA LYS A 266 -22.08 -24.06 0.51
C LYS A 266 -21.90 -23.14 -0.69
N THR A 267 -22.57 -21.98 -0.69
CA THR A 267 -22.62 -21.10 -1.85
C THR A 267 -21.30 -20.43 -2.17
N PHE A 268 -20.61 -19.98 -1.12
CA PHE A 268 -19.35 -19.24 -1.23
C PHE A 268 -18.14 -20.09 -0.81
N TYR A 269 -18.31 -21.41 -0.74
CA TYR A 269 -17.20 -22.32 -0.54
C TYR A 269 -16.51 -22.63 -1.88
N ARG A 270 -15.21 -22.91 -1.81
CA ARG A 270 -14.42 -23.34 -2.96
C ARG A 270 -15.06 -24.54 -3.66
N SER A 271 -14.93 -24.58 -4.97
CA SER A 271 -15.50 -25.66 -5.78
C SER A 271 -14.90 -27.02 -5.40
N GLU A 272 -15.72 -28.07 -5.48
CA GLU A 272 -15.27 -29.47 -5.34
C GLU A 272 -14.22 -29.85 -6.40
N TYR A 273 -14.26 -29.21 -7.56
CA TYR A 273 -13.27 -29.37 -8.62
C TYR A 273 -11.93 -28.69 -8.30
N CYS A 274 -11.95 -27.70 -7.42
CA CYS A 274 -10.81 -26.91 -6.96
C CYS A 274 -10.29 -27.32 -5.59
N GLN A 275 -10.63 -28.52 -5.14
CA GLN A 275 -10.01 -29.06 -3.93
C GLN A 275 -8.53 -29.44 -4.18
N PRO A 276 -7.70 -29.42 -3.13
CA PRO A 276 -6.42 -30.12 -3.13
C PRO A 276 -6.58 -31.58 -3.55
N CYS A 277 -5.47 -32.25 -3.92
CA CYS A 277 -5.57 -33.68 -4.22
C CYS A 277 -6.14 -34.44 -3.02
N PRO A 278 -6.99 -35.46 -3.25
CA PRO A 278 -7.40 -36.40 -2.21
C PRO A 278 -6.20 -37.00 -1.50
N ASP A 279 -6.42 -37.55 -0.31
CA ASP A 279 -5.33 -38.11 0.49
C ASP A 279 -4.51 -39.13 -0.32
N CYS A 280 -5.18 -40.03 -1.03
CA CYS A 280 -4.54 -41.03 -1.86
C CYS A 280 -4.65 -40.72 -3.35
N VAL A 281 -3.77 -41.34 -4.14
CA VAL A 281 -3.80 -41.27 -5.61
C VAL A 281 -5.17 -41.66 -6.15
N VAL A 282 -5.60 -40.94 -7.18
CA VAL A 282 -6.85 -41.21 -7.88
C VAL A 282 -6.58 -42.05 -9.12
N GLU A 283 -7.30 -43.15 -9.29
CA GLU A 283 -7.26 -43.96 -10.51
C GLU A 283 -8.50 -43.68 -11.34
N CYS A 284 -8.30 -43.40 -12.63
CA CYS A 284 -9.37 -43.14 -13.58
C CYS A 284 -9.45 -44.28 -14.61
N ASP A 285 -10.56 -45.01 -14.64
CA ASP A 285 -10.77 -46.14 -15.55
C ASP A 285 -11.29 -45.73 -16.95
N GLY A 286 -11.50 -44.43 -17.17
CA GLY A 286 -12.08 -43.86 -18.40
C GLY A 286 -13.59 -43.60 -18.29
N LYS A 287 -14.24 -44.03 -17.21
CA LYS A 287 -15.65 -43.75 -16.89
C LYS A 287 -15.81 -43.01 -15.58
N THR A 288 -14.98 -43.34 -14.58
CA THR A 288 -14.98 -42.71 -13.25
C THR A 288 -13.55 -42.61 -12.72
N CYS A 289 -13.34 -41.69 -11.78
CA CYS A 289 -12.10 -41.52 -11.05
C CYS A 289 -12.31 -41.78 -9.56
N THR A 290 -11.61 -42.77 -8.99
CA THR A 290 -11.75 -43.19 -7.58
C THR A 290 -10.41 -43.23 -6.86
N GLN A 291 -10.42 -42.92 -5.57
CA GLN A 291 -9.22 -42.92 -4.74
C GLN A 291 -8.75 -44.36 -4.45
N LYS A 292 -7.47 -44.65 -4.67
CA LYS A 292 -6.86 -45.95 -4.35
C LYS A 292 -6.34 -45.98 -2.92
N THR A 293 -7.10 -46.61 -2.04
CA THR A 293 -6.79 -46.75 -0.61
C THR A 293 -6.08 -48.06 -0.25
N ASP A 294 -5.96 -48.99 -1.20
CA ASP A 294 -5.53 -50.38 -0.93
C ASP A 294 -4.03 -50.53 -0.60
N ASP A 295 -3.24 -49.50 -0.84
CA ASP A 295 -1.79 -49.48 -0.58
C ASP A 295 -1.45 -48.16 0.13
N ASP A 296 -0.90 -48.26 1.33
CA ASP A 296 -0.47 -47.11 2.15
C ASP A 296 0.50 -46.19 1.40
N LYS A 297 1.24 -46.69 0.40
CA LYS A 297 2.13 -45.89 -0.45
C LYS A 297 1.38 -44.94 -1.38
N ASN A 298 0.09 -45.15 -1.60
CA ASN A 298 -0.74 -44.26 -2.40
C ASN A 298 -1.20 -43.03 -1.61
N CYS A 299 -1.13 -43.07 -0.28
CA CYS A 299 -1.77 -42.08 0.58
C CYS A 299 -0.74 -41.10 1.18
N ARG A 300 -1.00 -39.80 1.00
CA ARG A 300 -0.15 -38.68 1.43
C ARG A 300 -0.01 -38.63 2.94
N SER A 301 -1.10 -38.80 3.68
CA SER A 301 -1.13 -38.78 5.15
C SER A 301 -0.23 -39.85 5.77
N LYS A 302 -0.30 -41.08 5.25
CA LYS A 302 0.51 -42.24 5.67
C LYS A 302 2.00 -42.00 5.41
N LEU A 303 2.31 -41.37 4.30
CA LEU A 303 3.67 -40.97 3.95
C LEU A 303 4.19 -39.86 4.89
N ILE A 304 3.39 -38.83 5.14
CA ILE A 304 3.71 -37.73 6.07
C ILE A 304 3.99 -38.29 7.48
N LYS A 305 3.14 -39.20 7.97
CA LYS A 305 3.32 -39.82 9.29
C LYS A 305 4.69 -40.50 9.44
N LYS A 306 5.10 -41.29 8.45
CA LYS A 306 6.42 -41.96 8.43
C LYS A 306 7.59 -40.97 8.43
N ILE A 307 7.43 -39.82 7.77
CA ILE A 307 8.45 -38.77 7.75
C ILE A 307 8.54 -38.11 9.13
N LEU A 308 7.40 -37.73 9.72
CA LEU A 308 7.35 -37.05 11.02
C LEU A 308 7.86 -37.93 12.18
N GLU A 309 7.70 -39.25 12.11
CA GLU A 309 8.20 -40.19 13.13
C GLU A 309 9.73 -40.19 13.28
N SER A 310 10.47 -39.76 12.25
CA SER A 310 11.95 -39.80 12.21
C SER A 310 12.62 -38.43 12.29
N GLU A 311 11.84 -37.34 12.40
CA GLU A 311 12.37 -35.98 12.34
C GLU A 311 11.96 -35.08 13.51
N THR A 312 12.92 -34.28 13.96
CA THR A 312 12.69 -33.23 14.96
C THR A 312 12.39 -31.91 14.26
N PRO A 313 11.28 -31.22 14.60
CA PRO A 313 10.95 -29.94 13.97
C PRO A 313 11.91 -28.83 14.40
N ILE A 314 12.12 -27.86 13.51
CA ILE A 314 12.71 -26.58 13.83
C ILE A 314 11.57 -25.64 14.21
N GLU A 315 11.59 -25.11 15.42
CA GLU A 315 10.60 -24.13 15.85
C GLU A 315 11.00 -22.72 15.41
N ILE A 316 10.08 -22.01 14.77
CA ILE A 316 10.24 -20.62 14.36
C ILE A 316 9.13 -19.80 15.02
N GLU A 317 9.51 -18.73 15.72
CA GLU A 317 8.55 -17.74 16.20
C GLU A 317 8.26 -16.73 15.09
N VAL A 318 7.03 -16.76 14.55
CA VAL A 318 6.61 -15.90 13.45
C VAL A 318 5.57 -14.89 13.94
N LEU A 319 5.83 -13.61 13.74
CA LEU A 319 4.82 -12.57 13.93
C LEU A 319 3.81 -12.59 12.78
N TYR A 320 2.56 -12.89 13.09
CA TYR A 320 1.48 -13.09 12.14
C TYR A 320 0.35 -12.07 12.33
N SER A 321 0.02 -11.35 11.26
CA SER A 321 -1.00 -10.29 11.27
C SER A 321 -2.44 -10.81 11.14
N GLY A 322 -2.68 -12.12 10.99
CA GLY A 322 -4.03 -12.69 10.88
C GLY A 322 -4.67 -12.61 9.48
N LYS A 323 -5.70 -13.43 9.22
CA LYS A 323 -6.50 -13.41 7.98
C LYS A 323 -7.53 -12.26 8.01
N GLY A 324 -8.00 -11.80 6.85
CA GLY A 324 -9.05 -10.79 6.73
C GLY A 324 -8.58 -9.33 6.70
N GLN A 325 -9.56 -8.43 6.50
CA GLN A 325 -9.41 -6.98 6.32
C GLN A 325 -9.11 -6.24 7.64
N GLY A 326 -8.48 -5.06 7.55
CA GLY A 326 -8.24 -4.19 8.71
C GLY A 326 -6.90 -3.45 8.69
N LEU A 327 -6.79 -2.40 9.50
CA LEU A 327 -5.56 -1.61 9.65
C LEU A 327 -4.44 -2.47 10.25
N ILE A 328 -3.29 -2.55 9.59
CA ILE A 328 -2.16 -3.39 10.01
C ILE A 328 -1.67 -3.04 11.42
N THR A 329 -1.74 -1.77 11.80
CA THR A 329 -1.39 -1.28 13.13
C THR A 329 -2.34 -1.75 14.22
N GLU A 330 -3.62 -1.94 13.90
CA GLU A 330 -4.61 -2.50 14.84
C GLU A 330 -4.49 -4.03 14.91
N LYS A 331 -4.24 -4.69 13.78
CA LYS A 331 -4.02 -6.14 13.73
C LYS A 331 -2.77 -6.56 14.51
N LEU A 332 -1.76 -5.69 14.54
CA LEU A 332 -0.52 -5.87 15.30
C LEU A 332 -0.48 -4.98 16.56
N LYS A 333 -1.63 -4.59 17.12
CA LYS A 333 -1.70 -3.60 18.20
C LYS A 333 -0.88 -3.97 19.43
N GLN A 334 -0.91 -5.24 19.85
CA GLN A 334 -0.11 -5.72 20.99
C GLN A 334 1.40 -5.57 20.71
N PHE A 335 1.85 -5.98 19.52
CA PHE A 335 3.23 -5.82 19.05
C PHE A 335 3.62 -4.33 18.97
N CYS A 336 2.77 -3.49 18.37
CA CYS A 336 3.04 -2.06 18.25
C CYS A 336 3.11 -1.33 19.61
N SER A 337 2.46 -1.87 20.64
CA SER A 337 2.42 -1.25 21.98
C SER A 337 3.61 -1.64 22.85
N ASN A 338 4.22 -2.81 22.65
CA ASN A 338 5.38 -3.27 23.42
C ASN A 338 6.36 -4.07 22.55
N GLN A 339 7.44 -3.43 22.13
CA GLN A 339 8.38 -3.96 21.12
C GLN A 339 9.49 -4.85 21.72
N THR A 340 9.70 -4.81 23.04
CA THR A 340 10.86 -5.45 23.70
C THR A 340 10.55 -6.79 24.35
N ASN A 341 9.29 -7.12 24.61
CA ASN A 341 8.88 -8.41 25.19
C ASN A 341 7.44 -8.80 24.81
N TYR A 342 7.18 -9.00 23.51
CA TYR A 342 5.85 -9.39 23.04
C TYR A 342 5.76 -10.91 22.86
N LYS A 343 4.99 -11.57 23.72
CA LYS A 343 4.40 -12.89 23.50
C LYS A 343 2.88 -12.72 23.44
N GLY A 344 2.43 -11.98 22.42
CA GLY A 344 1.02 -11.67 22.19
C GLY A 344 0.33 -12.70 21.29
N GLU A 345 -0.98 -12.55 21.11
CA GLU A 345 -1.82 -13.44 20.28
C GLU A 345 -1.37 -13.52 18.82
N ASN A 346 -0.63 -12.50 18.35
CA ASN A 346 -0.09 -12.44 16.99
C ASN A 346 1.19 -13.26 16.79
N VAL A 347 1.81 -13.82 17.84
CA VAL A 347 3.03 -14.63 17.70
C VAL A 347 2.64 -16.09 17.61
N GLN A 348 3.08 -16.74 16.53
CA GLN A 348 2.85 -18.16 16.32
C GLN A 348 4.16 -18.92 16.35
N THR A 349 4.21 -19.99 17.13
CA THR A 349 5.31 -20.97 17.07
C THR A 349 5.00 -21.96 15.96
N TRP A 350 5.72 -21.85 14.85
CA TRP A 350 5.62 -22.78 13.74
C TRP A 350 6.61 -23.92 13.93
N LYS A 351 6.11 -25.16 13.92
CA LYS A 351 6.96 -26.35 13.97
C LYS A 351 7.26 -26.79 12.54
N CYS A 352 8.43 -26.39 12.06
CA CYS A 352 8.89 -26.64 10.71
C CYS A 352 9.71 -27.92 10.64
N TYR A 353 9.09 -29.00 10.18
CA TYR A 353 9.79 -30.27 10.02
C TYR A 353 10.76 -30.18 8.86
N ASN A 354 11.97 -30.69 9.10
CA ASN A 354 12.95 -30.79 8.06
C ASN A 354 12.44 -31.76 6.97
N LYS A 355 13.09 -31.65 5.83
CA LYS A 355 12.70 -32.31 4.61
C LYS A 355 13.39 -33.67 4.57
N ASN A 356 12.63 -34.77 4.56
CA ASN A 356 13.21 -36.04 4.15
C ASN A 356 13.55 -35.90 2.64
N SER A 357 14.82 -36.10 2.28
CA SER A 357 15.37 -35.96 0.91
C SER A 357 14.64 -36.79 -0.16
N GLU A 358 13.79 -37.71 0.28
CA GLU A 358 13.13 -38.70 -0.54
C GLU A 358 11.83 -38.20 -1.20
N TYR A 359 11.10 -37.22 -0.64
CA TYR A 359 9.72 -36.88 -1.11
C TYR A 359 9.59 -35.42 -1.60
N ASN A 360 10.60 -35.00 -2.35
CA ASN A 360 11.19 -33.67 -2.26
C ASN A 360 10.38 -32.47 -2.82
N LYS A 361 9.23 -32.64 -3.47
CA LYS A 361 8.56 -31.48 -4.12
C LYS A 361 7.01 -31.45 -4.06
N CYS A 362 6.29 -32.51 -3.65
CA CYS A 362 4.84 -32.63 -3.91
C CYS A 362 3.98 -31.78 -2.97
N GLU A 363 2.71 -31.52 -3.34
CA GLU A 363 1.70 -30.97 -2.44
C GLU A 363 1.50 -31.92 -1.25
N MET A 364 2.31 -31.75 -0.21
CA MET A 364 2.14 -32.42 1.06
C MET A 364 1.17 -31.59 1.88
N ILE A 365 -0.08 -32.03 1.90
CA ILE A 365 -1.16 -31.33 2.58
C ILE A 365 -1.06 -31.66 4.08
N SER A 366 -0.35 -30.83 4.85
CA SER A 366 -0.10 -31.09 6.28
C SER A 366 -1.38 -31.16 7.12
N TRP A 367 -2.49 -30.53 6.69
CA TRP A 367 -3.77 -30.63 7.39
C TRP A 367 -4.36 -32.05 7.39
N LEU A 368 -3.97 -32.92 6.45
CA LEU A 368 -4.47 -34.31 6.39
C LEU A 368 -3.94 -35.14 7.57
N TYR A 369 -2.97 -34.61 8.30
CA TYR A 369 -2.34 -35.21 9.46
C TYR A 369 -2.59 -34.43 10.77
N GLN A 370 -3.58 -33.52 10.82
CA GLN A 370 -3.82 -32.73 12.04
C GLN A 370 -4.10 -33.62 13.26
N ASP A 371 -3.13 -33.68 14.19
CA ASP A 371 -3.38 -34.04 15.57
C ASP A 371 -4.27 -32.93 16.15
N PRO A 372 -5.44 -33.26 16.75
CA PRO A 372 -6.31 -32.29 17.42
C PRO A 372 -5.60 -31.41 18.47
N LYS A 373 -4.38 -31.76 18.90
CA LYS A 373 -3.58 -31.04 19.89
C LYS A 373 -2.47 -30.15 19.31
N GLU A 374 -2.11 -30.24 18.01
CA GLU A 374 -0.99 -29.47 17.42
C GLU A 374 -1.33 -28.83 16.05
N TYR A 375 -1.85 -27.60 16.07
CA TYR A 375 -2.37 -26.90 14.89
C TYR A 375 -1.32 -26.18 14.02
N ASN A 376 -0.04 -26.12 14.43
CA ASN A 376 1.04 -25.37 13.76
C ASN A 376 2.13 -26.25 13.10
N LEU A 377 1.79 -27.50 12.76
CA LEU A 377 2.70 -28.43 12.09
C LEU A 377 2.81 -28.10 10.59
N MET A 378 4.02 -27.80 10.13
CA MET A 378 4.29 -27.44 8.74
C MET A 378 5.58 -28.11 8.24
N LEU A 379 5.59 -28.49 6.96
CA LEU A 379 6.83 -28.90 6.30
C LEU A 379 7.65 -27.65 5.92
N SER A 380 8.97 -27.79 5.88
CA SER A 380 9.93 -26.70 5.58
C SER A 380 9.52 -25.78 4.40
N VAL A 381 9.06 -26.33 3.29
CA VAL A 381 8.62 -25.55 2.11
C VAL A 381 7.35 -24.75 2.38
N GLU A 382 6.40 -25.33 3.11
CA GLU A 382 5.16 -24.64 3.49
C GLU A 382 5.43 -23.54 4.52
N CYS A 383 6.37 -23.76 5.46
CA CYS A 383 6.83 -22.71 6.37
C CYS A 383 7.32 -21.49 5.58
N PHE A 384 8.16 -21.70 4.58
CA PHE A 384 8.64 -20.59 3.76
C PHE A 384 7.54 -19.95 2.91
N HIS A 385 6.69 -20.74 2.25
CA HIS A 385 5.59 -20.20 1.44
C HIS A 385 4.62 -19.36 2.28
N SER A 386 4.24 -19.86 3.45
CA SER A 386 3.36 -19.14 4.37
C SER A 386 4.03 -17.89 4.92
N TRP A 387 5.32 -17.95 5.27
CA TRP A 387 6.07 -16.78 5.73
C TRP A 387 6.20 -15.71 4.65
N ALA A 388 6.62 -16.08 3.44
CA ALA A 388 6.84 -15.16 2.32
C ALA A 388 5.53 -14.51 1.85
N LYS A 389 4.43 -15.28 1.78
CA LYS A 389 3.09 -14.77 1.52
C LYS A 389 2.71 -13.70 2.56
N ASN A 390 2.88 -14.00 3.85
CA ASN A 390 2.54 -13.05 4.92
C ASN A 390 3.41 -11.79 4.87
N LEU A 391 4.72 -11.94 4.62
CA LEU A 391 5.65 -10.81 4.45
C LEU A 391 5.15 -9.86 3.35
N LEU A 392 4.79 -10.40 2.19
CA LEU A 392 4.36 -9.61 1.04
C LEU A 392 3.02 -8.90 1.28
N ILE A 393 2.05 -9.57 1.92
CA ILE A 393 0.75 -8.97 2.28
C ILE A 393 0.97 -7.80 3.25
N ASP A 394 1.70 -8.04 4.33
CA ASP A 394 1.96 -7.02 5.35
C ASP A 394 2.76 -5.85 4.77
N THR A 395 3.71 -6.13 3.88
CA THR A 395 4.49 -5.10 3.17
C THR A 395 3.58 -4.15 2.40
N ILE A 396 2.66 -4.66 1.59
CA ILE A 396 1.76 -3.80 0.82
C ILE A 396 0.84 -3.00 1.75
N ARG A 397 0.33 -3.62 2.83
CA ARG A 397 -0.48 -2.91 3.83
C ARG A 397 0.30 -1.78 4.50
N TRP A 398 1.55 -2.01 4.90
CA TRP A 398 2.39 -0.96 5.49
C TRP A 398 2.63 0.18 4.50
N GLU A 399 3.10 -0.12 3.29
CA GLU A 399 3.39 0.88 2.25
C GLU A 399 2.13 1.64 1.81
N HIS A 400 0.97 0.99 1.79
CA HIS A 400 -0.30 1.60 1.42
C HIS A 400 -0.92 2.42 2.56
N GLN A 401 -1.17 1.79 3.72
CA GLN A 401 -1.87 2.41 4.84
C GLN A 401 -1.03 3.51 5.50
N LEU A 402 0.29 3.36 5.50
CA LEU A 402 1.21 4.42 5.91
C LEU A 402 1.71 5.26 4.75
N LYS A 403 1.21 5.10 3.52
CA LYS A 403 1.64 5.93 2.37
C LYS A 403 1.63 7.41 2.71
N ASN A 404 0.57 7.85 3.39
CA ASN A 404 0.46 9.23 3.82
C ASN A 404 1.50 9.56 4.86
N CYS A 405 1.81 8.71 5.85
CA CYS A 405 2.85 8.96 6.85
C CYS A 405 4.27 8.94 6.25
N ILE A 406 4.56 7.97 5.37
CA ILE A 406 5.83 7.80 4.64
C ILE A 406 6.09 9.03 3.77
N ASN A 407 5.09 9.46 3.00
CA ASN A 407 5.16 10.64 2.15
C ASN A 407 4.78 11.95 2.89
N ASN A 408 4.41 11.89 4.18
CA ASN A 408 3.69 13.02 4.78
C ASN A 408 4.63 14.18 4.97
N THR A 409 4.10 15.27 4.44
CA THR A 409 4.53 16.62 4.65
C THR A 409 3.44 17.39 5.41
N ASN A 410 2.23 16.85 5.66
CA ASN A 410 1.14 17.55 6.33
C ASN A 410 1.12 17.43 7.85
N VAL A 411 1.60 18.51 8.45
CA VAL A 411 1.40 18.98 9.85
C VAL A 411 1.95 18.01 10.88
N THR A 412 2.99 18.50 11.53
CA THR A 412 3.43 18.16 12.88
C THR A 412 2.27 18.27 13.89
N ASP A 413 1.26 17.43 13.76
CA ASP A 413 0.32 17.20 14.83
C ASP A 413 0.98 16.21 15.77
N CYS A 414 1.28 16.68 16.96
CA CYS A 414 1.95 15.92 18.02
C CYS A 414 1.08 14.83 18.61
N THR A 415 -0.19 14.81 18.21
CA THR A 415 -1.14 13.73 18.46
C THR A 415 -1.28 12.78 17.26
N SER A 416 -0.52 13.00 16.18
CA SER A 416 -0.56 12.18 14.96
C SER A 416 -0.19 10.73 15.26
N LYS A 417 -1.08 9.83 14.84
CA LYS A 417 -0.83 8.39 14.85
C LYS A 417 0.38 8.00 13.99
N CYS A 418 0.83 8.84 13.06
CA CYS A 418 1.96 8.52 12.16
C CYS A 418 3.27 8.25 12.91
N ILE A 419 3.57 8.94 14.01
CA ILE A 419 4.82 8.74 14.76
C ILE A 419 4.89 7.30 15.28
N LYS A 420 3.87 6.91 16.06
CA LYS A 420 3.75 5.56 16.61
C LYS A 420 3.64 4.50 15.52
N ASN A 421 2.96 4.81 14.41
CA ASN A 421 2.82 3.88 13.30
C ASN A 421 4.14 3.67 12.55
N CYS A 422 4.93 4.71 12.28
CA CYS A 422 6.25 4.59 11.66
C CYS A 422 7.24 3.86 12.60
N GLU A 423 7.18 4.11 13.91
CA GLU A 423 7.96 3.35 14.90
C GLU A 423 7.59 1.87 14.91
N CYS A 424 6.28 1.55 14.88
CA CYS A 424 5.83 0.17 14.77
C CYS A 424 6.26 -0.47 13.45
N TYR A 425 6.21 0.27 12.33
CA TYR A 425 6.67 -0.23 11.04
C TYR A 425 8.17 -0.59 11.06
N GLU A 426 9.01 0.30 11.61
CA GLU A 426 10.45 0.04 11.79
C GLU A 426 10.69 -1.21 12.68
N ALA A 427 9.94 -1.33 13.77
CA ALA A 427 10.03 -2.49 14.66
C ALA A 427 9.61 -3.79 13.95
N TRP A 428 8.53 -3.76 13.17
CA TRP A 428 8.05 -4.90 12.38
C TRP A 428 9.11 -5.37 11.38
N ILE A 429 9.78 -4.45 10.67
CA ILE A 429 10.88 -4.79 9.74
C ILE A 429 12.04 -5.43 10.50
N LYS A 430 12.46 -4.86 11.64
CA LYS A 430 13.51 -5.46 12.48
C LYS A 430 13.14 -6.86 12.93
N GLN A 431 11.87 -7.12 13.21
CA GLN A 431 11.41 -8.46 13.53
C GLN A 431 11.49 -9.40 12.32
N LYS A 432 11.06 -8.97 11.13
CA LYS A 432 11.19 -9.80 9.91
C LYS A 432 12.66 -10.08 9.54
N GLN A 433 13.56 -9.14 9.81
CA GLN A 433 15.01 -9.35 9.69
C GLN A 433 15.56 -10.39 10.68
N LYS A 434 14.95 -10.55 11.87
CA LYS A 434 15.30 -11.61 12.83
C LYS A 434 14.70 -12.97 12.46
N GLU A 435 13.47 -12.99 11.95
CA GLU A 435 12.79 -14.21 11.50
C GLU A 435 13.47 -14.82 10.26
N TRP A 436 13.97 -13.98 9.34
CA TRP A 436 14.48 -14.43 8.05
C TRP A 436 15.61 -15.48 8.14
N PRO A 437 16.68 -15.29 8.95
CA PRO A 437 17.71 -16.31 9.13
C PRO A 437 17.18 -17.68 9.59
N GLN A 438 16.12 -17.69 10.41
CA GLN A 438 15.51 -18.93 10.91
C GLN A 438 14.74 -19.64 9.79
N VAL A 439 13.93 -18.89 9.03
CA VAL A 439 13.20 -19.41 7.86
C VAL A 439 14.16 -19.91 6.78
N LYS A 440 15.23 -19.17 6.50
CA LYS A 440 16.31 -19.57 5.58
C LYS A 440 17.05 -20.82 6.09
N GLY A 441 17.28 -20.92 7.39
CA GLY A 441 17.88 -22.09 8.04
C GLY A 441 17.07 -23.37 7.85
N VAL A 442 15.73 -23.27 7.86
CA VAL A 442 14.81 -24.39 7.58
C VAL A 442 14.90 -24.88 6.12
N LEU A 443 15.33 -24.04 5.19
CA LEU A 443 15.47 -24.37 3.77
C LEU A 443 16.87 -24.87 3.39
N ASN A 444 17.90 -24.54 4.16
CA ASN A 444 19.32 -24.81 3.83
C ASN A 444 19.73 -26.29 3.88
N LYS A 445 18.81 -27.21 4.22
CA LYS A 445 19.03 -28.65 4.02
C LYS A 445 18.64 -29.06 2.59
N LYS A 446 19.60 -28.87 1.67
CA LYS A 446 19.73 -29.54 0.35
C LYS A 446 18.56 -29.39 -0.64
N ASP A 447 18.60 -28.38 -1.51
CA ASP A 447 18.12 -28.47 -2.91
C ASP A 447 18.74 -27.34 -3.77
N GLU A 448 19.40 -27.65 -4.88
CA GLU A 448 19.93 -26.66 -5.83
C GLU A 448 18.81 -25.94 -6.59
N THR A 449 17.60 -26.53 -6.68
CA THR A 449 16.49 -25.95 -7.43
C THR A 449 15.71 -24.87 -6.67
N SER A 450 15.72 -24.88 -5.34
CA SER A 450 15.12 -23.82 -4.51
C SER A 450 15.93 -22.53 -4.54
N HIS A 451 17.25 -22.62 -4.78
CA HIS A 451 18.15 -21.47 -4.89
C HIS A 451 17.69 -20.47 -5.96
N ASN A 452 17.21 -20.95 -7.11
CA ASN A 452 16.75 -20.07 -8.18
C ASN A 452 15.50 -19.26 -7.77
N TYR A 453 14.63 -19.85 -6.95
CA TYR A 453 13.33 -19.29 -6.58
C TYR A 453 13.43 -18.09 -5.62
N TYR A 454 14.23 -18.17 -4.55
CA TYR A 454 14.41 -17.03 -3.63
C TYR A 454 15.54 -16.09 -4.04
N ASN A 455 16.43 -16.48 -4.95
CA ASN A 455 17.43 -15.56 -5.52
C ASN A 455 16.84 -14.65 -6.62
N LYS A 456 15.65 -14.99 -7.15
CA LYS A 456 14.94 -14.19 -8.15
C LYS A 456 13.68 -13.59 -7.58
N LEU A 457 13.74 -12.30 -7.29
CA LEU A 457 12.60 -11.53 -6.80
C LEU A 457 11.36 -11.62 -7.71
N LYS A 458 11.57 -11.69 -9.03
CA LYS A 458 10.47 -11.88 -9.98
C LYS A 458 9.69 -13.18 -9.70
N ASP A 459 10.39 -14.27 -9.42
CA ASP A 459 9.78 -15.58 -9.20
C ASP A 459 9.02 -15.60 -7.86
N VAL A 460 9.56 -14.93 -6.83
CA VAL A 460 8.86 -14.70 -5.54
C VAL A 460 7.56 -13.94 -5.77
N PHE A 461 7.59 -12.81 -6.47
CA PHE A 461 6.40 -12.03 -6.74
C PHE A 461 5.41 -12.74 -7.65
N ASP A 462 5.85 -13.45 -8.68
CA ASP A 462 4.95 -14.13 -9.63
C ASP A 462 4.27 -15.34 -8.98
N ARG A 463 4.96 -16.07 -8.09
CA ARG A 463 4.35 -17.20 -7.38
C ARG A 463 3.28 -16.77 -6.38
N PHE A 464 3.51 -15.65 -5.68
CA PHE A 464 2.59 -15.17 -4.65
C PHE A 464 1.63 -14.06 -5.13
N LEU A 465 1.77 -13.59 -6.37
CA LEU A 465 0.95 -12.52 -7.00
C LEU A 465 -0.52 -12.63 -6.60
N PHE A 466 -1.12 -13.78 -6.92
CA PHE A 466 -2.52 -14.05 -6.69
C PHE A 466 -2.86 -14.12 -5.20
N GLN A 467 -2.05 -14.83 -4.40
CA GLN A 467 -2.31 -14.94 -2.95
C GLN A 467 -2.21 -13.59 -2.23
N VAL A 468 -1.27 -12.73 -2.66
CA VAL A 468 -1.07 -11.40 -2.07
C VAL A 468 -2.15 -10.44 -2.54
N MET A 469 -2.38 -10.34 -3.86
CA MET A 469 -3.42 -9.44 -4.39
C MET A 469 -4.75 -9.69 -3.70
N PHE A 470 -5.15 -10.94 -3.44
CA PHE A 470 -6.47 -11.21 -2.86
C PHE A 470 -6.58 -10.98 -1.35
N ALA A 471 -5.49 -11.14 -0.61
CA ALA A 471 -5.46 -10.76 0.80
C ALA A 471 -5.49 -9.23 1.03
N LEU A 472 -5.40 -8.44 -0.04
CA LEU A 472 -5.40 -6.99 -0.04
C LEU A 472 -6.74 -6.41 -0.51
N ASP A 473 -7.09 -5.24 -0.01
CA ASP A 473 -8.29 -4.50 -0.41
C ASP A 473 -8.17 -3.92 -1.84
N GLN A 474 -9.27 -3.45 -2.44
CA GLN A 474 -9.25 -2.99 -3.85
C GLN A 474 -8.27 -1.83 -4.12
N ASP A 475 -8.18 -0.90 -3.18
CA ASP A 475 -7.24 0.22 -3.18
C ASP A 475 -5.78 -0.25 -2.97
N GLU A 476 -5.57 -1.27 -2.16
CA GLU A 476 -4.28 -1.94 -1.95
C GLU A 476 -3.84 -2.79 -3.17
N LYS A 477 -4.77 -3.47 -3.85
CA LYS A 477 -4.53 -4.31 -5.05
C LYS A 477 -3.86 -3.53 -6.18
N GLY A 478 -4.35 -2.33 -6.46
CA GLY A 478 -3.76 -1.43 -7.46
C GLY A 478 -2.36 -0.91 -7.09
N LYS A 479 -1.87 -1.20 -5.89
CA LYS A 479 -0.52 -0.85 -5.41
C LYS A 479 0.47 -1.99 -5.56
N TRP A 480 0.02 -3.22 -5.74
CA TRP A 480 0.92 -4.35 -5.97
C TRP A 480 1.81 -4.13 -7.20
N ASP A 481 1.22 -3.74 -8.34
CA ASP A 481 1.97 -3.48 -9.56
C ASP A 481 2.90 -2.28 -9.40
N GLN A 482 2.42 -1.21 -8.76
CA GLN A 482 3.24 -0.04 -8.45
C GLN A 482 4.46 -0.41 -7.58
N PHE A 483 4.23 -1.13 -6.50
CA PHE A 483 5.27 -1.59 -5.58
C PHE A 483 6.29 -2.50 -6.30
N ARG A 484 5.80 -3.47 -7.08
CA ARG A 484 6.64 -4.36 -7.88
C ARG A 484 7.51 -3.58 -8.87
N GLU A 485 6.95 -2.62 -9.58
CA GLU A 485 7.67 -1.81 -10.56
C GLU A 485 8.67 -0.85 -9.89
N ASP A 486 8.30 -0.23 -8.77
CA ASP A 486 9.20 0.64 -8.01
C ASP A 486 10.41 -0.15 -7.47
N LEU A 487 10.19 -1.39 -7.02
CA LEU A 487 11.26 -2.27 -6.57
C LEU A 487 12.12 -2.80 -7.72
N LYS A 488 11.51 -3.14 -8.87
CA LYS A 488 12.25 -3.51 -10.10
C LYS A 488 13.13 -2.37 -10.60
N LYS A 489 12.62 -1.14 -10.64
CA LYS A 489 13.41 0.05 -11.03
C LYS A 489 14.62 0.25 -10.11
N LYS A 490 14.47 0.01 -8.80
CA LYS A 490 15.58 0.05 -7.83
C LYS A 490 16.62 -1.06 -8.07
N ILE A 491 16.22 -2.20 -8.63
CA ILE A 491 17.14 -3.30 -8.99
C ILE A 491 17.83 -3.00 -10.32
N GLU A 492 17.12 -2.49 -11.32
CA GLU A 492 17.69 -2.15 -12.62
C GLU A 492 18.73 -1.03 -12.48
N SER A 493 18.45 -0.02 -11.65
CA SER A 493 19.42 1.04 -11.33
C SER A 493 20.63 0.57 -10.53
N SER A 494 20.60 -0.64 -9.92
CA SER A 494 21.74 -1.24 -9.24
C SER A 494 22.57 -2.18 -10.13
N LYS A 495 21.97 -2.76 -11.18
CA LYS A 495 22.60 -3.74 -12.07
C LYS A 495 23.62 -3.16 -13.06
N ASP A 496 23.51 -1.89 -13.43
CA ASP A 496 24.42 -1.27 -14.40
C ASP A 496 25.85 -0.99 -13.89
N LYS A 497 26.19 -1.36 -12.63
CA LYS A 497 27.42 -0.87 -11.96
C LYS A 497 28.24 -1.89 -11.14
N ALA A 498 28.01 -3.20 -11.26
CA ALA A 498 28.90 -4.21 -10.66
C ALA A 498 29.16 -5.38 -11.62
N SER A 499 30.41 -5.55 -12.06
CA SER A 499 30.87 -6.78 -12.68
C SER A 499 30.82 -7.89 -11.62
N THR A 500 30.16 -8.99 -11.96
CA THR A 500 29.78 -10.17 -11.13
C THR A 500 28.50 -10.01 -10.31
N ALA A 501 27.46 -10.65 -10.86
CA ALA A 501 26.26 -11.04 -10.17
C ALA A 501 26.58 -11.88 -8.93
N ASN A 502 26.67 -11.23 -7.77
CA ASN A 502 26.26 -11.90 -6.55
C ASN A 502 24.77 -11.61 -6.43
N SER A 503 23.94 -12.61 -6.77
CA SER A 503 22.50 -12.59 -6.54
C SER A 503 22.25 -12.31 -5.06
N GLN A 504 22.02 -11.05 -4.69
CA GLN A 504 21.47 -10.72 -3.38
C GLN A 504 20.19 -11.53 -3.23
N ASP A 505 20.08 -12.23 -2.11
CA ASP A 505 18.87 -12.93 -1.70
C ASP A 505 17.68 -11.96 -1.85
N ALA A 506 16.67 -12.33 -2.64
CA ALA A 506 15.60 -11.41 -3.00
C ALA A 506 14.84 -10.91 -1.77
N ILE A 507 14.77 -11.72 -0.71
CA ILE A 507 14.14 -11.35 0.55
C ILE A 507 15.01 -10.36 1.32
N GLU A 508 16.34 -10.54 1.35
CA GLU A 508 17.24 -9.58 1.98
C GLU A 508 17.14 -8.21 1.29
N PHE A 509 17.12 -8.18 -0.04
CA PHE A 509 16.92 -6.94 -0.80
C PHE A 509 15.57 -6.27 -0.49
N LEU A 510 14.49 -7.05 -0.42
CA LEU A 510 13.17 -6.56 -0.04
C LEU A 510 13.19 -5.95 1.38
N LEU A 511 13.77 -6.63 2.36
CA LEU A 511 13.85 -6.14 3.74
C LEU A 511 14.70 -4.87 3.87
N ASP A 512 15.80 -4.76 3.11
CA ASP A 512 16.63 -3.56 3.08
C ASP A 512 15.88 -2.35 2.50
N HIS A 513 15.10 -2.57 1.43
CA HIS A 513 14.22 -1.55 0.87
C HIS A 513 13.20 -1.06 1.91
N LEU A 514 12.54 -1.98 2.61
CA LEU A 514 11.53 -1.62 3.61
C LEU A 514 12.15 -0.87 4.79
N LYS A 515 13.35 -1.28 5.22
CA LYS A 515 14.11 -0.58 6.27
C LYS A 515 14.41 0.87 5.89
N GLU A 516 14.80 1.11 4.65
CA GLU A 516 15.00 2.46 4.12
C GLU A 516 13.70 3.27 4.21
N THR A 517 12.58 2.73 3.73
CA THR A 517 11.27 3.41 3.74
C THR A 517 10.76 3.70 5.15
N ALA A 518 10.87 2.76 6.09
CA ALA A 518 10.48 2.98 7.48
C ALA A 518 11.35 4.05 8.17
N THR A 519 12.65 4.11 7.83
CA THR A 519 13.52 5.16 8.34
C THR A 519 13.06 6.54 7.83
N ILE A 520 12.73 6.65 6.54
CA ILE A 520 12.17 7.89 5.96
C ILE A 520 10.85 8.26 6.65
N CYS A 521 9.95 7.29 6.87
CA CYS A 521 8.71 7.49 7.61
C CYS A 521 8.99 8.12 8.98
N LYS A 522 9.92 7.54 9.75
CA LYS A 522 10.26 8.04 11.08
C LYS A 522 10.91 9.42 11.05
N ASP A 523 11.87 9.64 10.15
CA ASP A 523 12.57 10.93 10.00
C ASP A 523 11.60 12.05 9.57
N ASN A 524 10.57 11.74 8.77
CA ASN A 524 9.51 12.68 8.40
C ASN A 524 8.52 12.98 9.54
N ASN A 525 8.49 12.15 10.60
CA ASN A 525 7.50 12.20 11.68
C ASN A 525 8.18 12.27 13.08
N THR A 526 9.20 13.10 13.26
CA THR A 526 9.93 13.20 14.54
C THR A 526 9.22 14.03 15.63
N ASN A 527 9.32 13.59 16.89
CA ASN A 527 8.76 14.26 18.08
C ASN A 527 9.45 15.58 18.45
N GLU A 528 10.64 15.88 17.92
CA GLU A 528 11.35 17.15 18.19
C GLU A 528 10.50 18.37 17.86
N ALA A 529 9.59 18.22 16.91
CA ALA A 529 8.73 19.30 16.49
C ALA A 529 7.51 19.52 17.44
N CYS A 530 7.38 18.67 18.47
CA CYS A 530 6.23 18.54 19.36
C CYS A 530 6.46 18.85 20.83
N THR A 531 7.69 19.13 21.20
CA THR A 531 7.96 19.85 22.43
C THR A 531 7.36 21.25 22.29
N PHE A 532 6.25 21.53 23.00
CA PHE A 532 5.80 22.91 23.16
C PHE A 532 6.95 23.64 23.86
N PRO A 533 7.58 24.65 23.24
CA PRO A 533 8.41 25.53 24.03
C PRO A 533 7.53 26.15 25.12
N PRO A 534 8.10 26.49 26.29
CA PRO A 534 7.39 27.21 27.34
C PRO A 534 6.63 28.41 26.74
N LYS A 535 5.55 28.83 27.43
CA LYS A 535 4.67 29.96 27.04
C LYS A 535 5.51 31.07 26.37
N PRO A 536 5.03 31.69 25.27
CA PRO A 536 5.79 32.72 24.56
C PRO A 536 6.33 33.71 25.58
N THR A 537 7.63 33.72 25.77
CA THR A 537 8.27 34.71 26.61
C THR A 537 8.18 36.03 25.87
N PRO A 538 7.86 37.13 26.57
CA PRO A 538 7.95 38.46 25.97
C PRO A 538 9.32 38.64 25.33
N ASN A 539 9.38 39.36 24.21
CA ASN A 539 10.63 39.65 23.53
C ASN A 539 11.64 40.20 24.57
N PRO A 540 12.73 39.49 24.90
CA PRO A 540 13.69 39.95 25.90
C PRO A 540 14.40 41.25 25.48
N CYS A 541 14.25 41.66 24.22
CA CYS A 541 14.79 42.91 23.66
C CYS A 541 13.70 43.97 23.39
N GLY A 542 12.43 43.73 23.76
CA GLY A 542 11.33 44.68 23.54
C GLY A 542 10.90 45.31 24.87
N THR A 543 10.98 46.63 24.98
CA THR A 543 10.59 47.38 26.19
C THR A 543 9.08 47.41 26.46
N ASN A 544 8.24 46.94 25.52
CA ASN A 544 6.78 46.91 25.65
C ASN A 544 6.21 45.51 25.37
N ASN A 545 5.53 44.93 26.37
CA ASN A 545 4.94 43.58 26.35
C ASN A 545 3.61 43.45 25.58
N ASN A 546 3.22 44.47 24.79
CA ASN A 546 1.95 44.48 24.03
C ASN A 546 2.08 43.98 22.57
N GLY A 547 3.18 43.30 22.21
CA GLY A 547 3.35 42.72 20.88
C GLY A 547 2.44 41.50 20.65
N GLY A 548 1.64 41.52 19.58
CA GLY A 548 0.72 40.44 19.22
C GLY A 548 1.37 39.06 19.07
N LYS A 549 0.54 38.00 18.98
CA LYS A 549 0.97 36.59 18.85
C LYS A 549 1.98 36.42 17.71
N LEU A 550 3.23 36.07 18.05
CA LEU A 550 4.29 35.74 17.09
C LEU A 550 3.87 34.56 16.18
N VAL A 551 3.83 34.79 14.86
CA VAL A 551 3.77 33.71 13.86
C VAL A 551 5.16 33.07 13.79
N ARG A 552 5.30 31.82 14.25
CA ARG A 552 6.60 31.13 14.29
C ARG A 552 7.00 30.67 12.87
N VAL A 553 8.17 31.11 12.39
CA VAL A 553 8.77 30.79 11.08
C VAL A 553 8.82 29.29 10.77
N LYS A 554 8.84 28.44 11.80
CA LYS A 554 8.83 26.97 11.69
C LYS A 554 7.71 26.44 10.78
N ARG A 555 6.48 26.92 10.91
CA ARG A 555 5.34 26.45 10.09
C ARG A 555 5.52 26.81 8.62
N LEU A 556 6.08 27.97 8.32
CA LEU A 556 6.38 28.40 6.95
C LEU A 556 7.53 27.58 6.37
N ALA A 557 8.58 27.31 7.14
CA ALA A 557 9.68 26.45 6.73
C ALA A 557 9.21 25.01 6.41
N GLU A 558 8.33 24.44 7.24
CA GLU A 558 7.69 23.16 6.97
C GLU A 558 6.91 23.20 5.65
N MET A 559 6.10 24.25 5.41
CA MET A 559 5.37 24.44 4.15
C MET A 559 6.30 24.53 2.93
N MET A 560 7.40 25.27 3.03
CA MET A 560 8.39 25.40 1.95
C MET A 560 9.07 24.08 1.63
N GLN A 561 9.41 23.28 2.65
CA GLN A 561 9.96 21.94 2.44
C GLN A 561 8.95 21.02 1.73
N ARG A 562 7.63 21.14 1.99
CA ARG A 562 6.61 20.40 1.21
C ARG A 562 6.60 20.79 -0.26
N TYR A 563 6.74 22.08 -0.55
CA TYR A 563 6.79 22.55 -1.94
C TYR A 563 8.02 22.00 -2.65
N ALA A 564 9.18 22.00 -1.99
CA ALA A 564 10.39 21.37 -2.52
C ALA A 564 10.19 19.87 -2.78
N ARG A 565 9.53 19.14 -1.86
CA ARG A 565 9.23 17.72 -2.06
C ARG A 565 8.27 17.48 -3.24
N LYS A 566 7.19 18.28 -3.35
CA LYS A 566 6.28 18.20 -4.50
C LYS A 566 6.96 18.54 -5.82
N GLN A 567 7.92 19.47 -5.79
CA GLN A 567 8.73 19.83 -6.95
C GLN A 567 9.62 18.65 -7.37
N LEU A 568 10.33 18.03 -6.43
CA LEU A 568 11.14 16.82 -6.66
C LEU A 568 10.32 15.71 -7.33
N GLU A 569 9.12 15.40 -6.81
CA GLU A 569 8.27 14.33 -7.35
C GLU A 569 7.71 14.65 -8.74
N LYS A 570 7.34 15.91 -9.01
CA LYS A 570 6.96 16.35 -10.36
C LYS A 570 8.15 16.34 -11.33
N GLY A 571 9.35 16.52 -10.78
CA GLY A 571 10.60 16.59 -11.49
C GLY A 571 11.21 15.25 -11.82
N ALA A 572 12.46 15.05 -11.45
CA ALA A 572 13.16 13.79 -11.67
C ALA A 572 12.57 12.63 -10.84
N GLY A 573 11.92 12.92 -9.71
CA GLY A 573 11.53 11.94 -8.69
C GLY A 573 12.70 11.64 -7.74
N GLU A 574 12.38 11.35 -6.48
CA GLU A 574 13.40 11.12 -5.42
C GLU A 574 14.42 10.05 -5.81
N THR A 575 13.93 8.90 -6.31
CA THR A 575 14.76 7.73 -6.60
C THR A 575 15.87 8.00 -7.62
N LYS A 576 15.66 8.96 -8.53
CA LYS A 576 16.61 9.28 -9.62
C LYS A 576 17.71 10.23 -9.17
N LEU A 577 17.41 11.10 -8.21
CA LEU A 577 18.36 12.09 -7.67
C LEU A 577 19.03 11.63 -6.39
N LYS A 578 18.53 10.57 -5.76
CA LYS A 578 19.12 9.98 -4.57
C LYS A 578 20.52 9.45 -4.87
N GLY A 579 21.51 10.03 -4.20
CA GLY A 579 22.88 9.54 -4.20
C GLY A 579 23.01 8.35 -3.26
N ASP A 580 24.03 7.56 -3.54
CA ASP A 580 24.44 6.38 -2.77
C ASP A 580 25.96 6.43 -2.66
N ALA A 581 26.45 6.93 -1.53
CA ALA A 581 27.87 7.17 -1.32
C ALA A 581 28.71 5.88 -1.39
N THR A 582 28.10 4.69 -1.26
CA THR A 582 28.81 3.42 -1.42
C THR A 582 29.24 3.13 -2.86
N LYS A 583 28.71 3.91 -3.80
CA LYS A 583 29.06 3.87 -5.23
C LYS A 583 29.92 5.07 -5.65
N GLY A 584 30.30 5.92 -4.70
CA GLY A 584 31.15 7.08 -4.95
C GLY A 584 32.58 6.68 -5.29
N THR A 585 33.30 7.60 -5.94
CA THR A 585 34.74 7.51 -6.15
C THR A 585 35.41 8.53 -5.23
N TYR A 586 36.46 8.11 -4.53
CA TYR A 586 37.14 8.93 -3.52
C TYR A 586 38.65 8.95 -3.79
N ARG A 587 39.17 10.14 -4.07
CA ARG A 587 40.58 10.37 -4.45
C ARG A 587 41.56 9.92 -3.38
N ASN A 588 41.24 10.09 -2.10
CA ASN A 588 42.15 9.86 -0.98
C ASN A 588 42.16 8.40 -0.46
N HIS A 589 41.82 7.43 -1.32
CA HIS A 589 41.90 5.98 -1.07
C HIS A 589 40.99 5.42 0.04
N GLY A 590 39.98 6.16 0.51
CA GLY A 590 38.92 5.64 1.37
C GLY A 590 38.05 4.61 0.63
N SER A 591 37.63 3.56 1.32
CA SER A 591 36.80 2.51 0.73
C SER A 591 35.36 2.99 0.63
N ALA A 592 34.79 2.93 -0.58
CA ALA A 592 33.39 3.32 -0.77
C ALA A 592 32.43 2.44 0.07
N LYS A 593 32.80 1.19 0.40
CA LYS A 593 31.97 0.31 1.23
C LYS A 593 31.80 0.83 2.66
N ASP A 594 32.71 1.68 3.13
CA ASP A 594 32.72 2.18 4.51
C ASP A 594 31.51 3.11 4.73
N PHE A 595 30.97 3.71 3.67
CA PHE A 595 29.72 4.48 3.69
C PHE A 595 28.47 3.67 4.07
N LYS A 596 28.54 2.33 4.18
CA LYS A 596 27.48 1.52 4.80
C LYS A 596 27.28 1.90 6.27
N ASP A 597 28.36 2.31 6.93
CA ASP A 597 28.35 2.94 8.24
C ASP A 597 28.91 4.35 8.10
N VAL A 598 28.01 5.31 7.84
CA VAL A 598 28.36 6.72 7.64
C VAL A 598 29.16 7.32 8.81
N CYS A 599 29.07 6.75 10.01
CA CYS A 599 29.80 7.24 11.17
C CYS A 599 31.26 6.76 11.20
N SER A 600 31.60 5.73 10.42
CA SER A 600 32.97 5.22 10.29
C SER A 600 33.87 6.01 9.31
N ILE A 601 33.28 6.85 8.45
CA ILE A 601 34.02 7.58 7.41
C ILE A 601 34.97 8.64 8.00
N ASN A 602 36.04 8.97 7.28
CA ASN A 602 37.10 9.90 7.69
C ASN A 602 37.70 10.63 6.47
N GLU A 603 38.76 11.42 6.66
CA GLU A 603 39.39 12.26 5.64
C GLU A 603 39.84 11.52 4.36
N LYS A 604 40.06 10.19 4.44
CA LYS A 604 40.39 9.35 3.28
C LYS A 604 39.23 9.20 2.29
N HIS A 605 38.01 9.46 2.74
CA HIS A 605 36.77 9.35 1.95
C HIS A 605 36.42 10.66 1.23
N SER A 606 37.42 11.51 1.00
CA SER A 606 37.28 12.82 0.36
C SER A 606 37.83 12.82 -1.06
N ASN A 607 37.25 13.68 -1.90
CA ASN A 607 37.79 14.06 -3.20
C ASN A 607 38.54 15.40 -3.16
N LEU A 608 38.84 15.93 -1.97
CA LEU A 608 39.69 17.12 -1.84
C LEU A 608 41.07 16.89 -2.46
N ASN A 609 41.69 17.96 -2.93
CA ASN A 609 43.08 17.92 -3.34
C ASN A 609 44.00 18.12 -2.11
N PRO A 610 44.79 17.10 -1.69
CA PRO A 610 45.58 17.14 -0.46
C PRO A 610 46.70 18.20 -0.49
N ARG A 611 47.00 18.79 -1.66
CA ARG A 611 47.92 19.91 -1.77
C ARG A 611 47.37 21.20 -1.14
N TYR A 612 46.05 21.35 -1.04
CA TYR A 612 45.40 22.60 -0.65
C TYR A 612 44.58 22.51 0.65
N SER A 613 44.25 21.30 1.11
CA SER A 613 43.50 21.04 2.35
C SER A 613 43.79 19.61 2.82
N GLN A 614 43.72 19.33 4.12
CA GLN A 614 43.93 17.97 4.65
C GLN A 614 42.62 17.31 5.12
N GLU A 615 41.65 18.12 5.58
CA GLU A 615 40.38 17.66 6.14
C GLU A 615 39.30 18.76 6.00
N PRO A 616 38.00 18.45 6.21
CA PRO A 616 36.91 19.42 6.05
C PRO A 616 37.08 20.73 6.85
N CYS A 617 37.73 20.69 8.01
CA CYS A 617 37.93 21.86 8.87
C CYS A 617 39.27 22.59 8.65
N THR A 618 40.11 22.20 7.68
CA THR A 618 41.41 22.86 7.44
C THR A 618 41.23 24.35 7.11
N GLY A 619 41.99 25.21 7.81
CA GLY A 619 41.97 26.67 7.62
C GLY A 619 40.76 27.39 8.22
N LYS A 620 39.93 26.69 9.00
CA LYS A 620 38.77 27.27 9.70
C LYS A 620 39.15 27.72 11.11
N ASN A 621 38.63 28.86 11.56
CA ASN A 621 38.98 29.46 12.84
C ASN A 621 38.35 28.69 14.02
N ASP A 622 39.18 28.23 14.94
CA ASP A 622 38.79 27.50 16.14
C ASP A 622 38.09 28.39 17.19
N LYS A 623 38.16 29.72 17.06
CA LYS A 623 37.52 30.68 17.97
C LYS A 623 36.09 31.08 17.57
N ARG A 624 35.49 30.43 16.55
CA ARG A 624 34.15 30.78 16.01
C ARG A 624 32.98 30.67 17.00
N PHE A 625 33.19 30.05 18.17
CA PHE A 625 32.22 29.97 19.27
C PHE A 625 32.68 30.65 20.56
N LYS A 626 33.77 31.41 20.54
CA LYS A 626 34.20 32.21 21.69
C LYS A 626 33.20 33.33 21.97
N ILE A 627 32.76 33.46 23.21
CA ILE A 627 31.86 34.54 23.64
C ILE A 627 32.56 35.89 23.40
N GLY A 628 31.83 36.84 22.81
CA GLY A 628 32.35 38.17 22.44
C GLY A 628 32.84 38.30 20.99
N THR A 629 32.90 37.20 20.22
CA THR A 629 33.20 37.27 18.78
C THR A 629 32.05 37.97 18.05
N GLN A 630 32.34 39.13 17.46
CA GLN A 630 31.37 39.89 16.69
C GLN A 630 31.06 39.19 15.37
N TRP A 631 29.80 39.28 14.93
CA TRP A 631 29.42 38.84 13.59
C TRP A 631 30.04 39.80 12.59
N SER A 632 30.75 39.28 11.59
CA SER A 632 31.40 40.15 10.64
C SER A 632 30.36 40.74 9.68
N TYR A 633 30.46 42.05 9.47
CA TYR A 633 30.06 42.63 8.21
C TYR A 633 31.25 42.36 7.30
N GLY A 634 31.22 41.29 6.49
CA GLY A 634 32.41 40.90 5.71
C GLY A 634 33.02 42.13 5.04
N GLU A 635 34.22 42.51 5.50
CA GLU A 635 34.68 43.90 5.47
C GLU A 635 34.85 44.44 4.05
N LYS A 636 34.40 45.69 3.87
CA LYS A 636 34.79 46.66 2.82
C LYS A 636 34.51 46.22 1.36
N GLU A 637 33.40 46.74 0.81
CA GLU A 637 32.89 46.67 -0.59
C GLU A 637 31.58 45.87 -0.83
N LYS A 638 30.59 45.98 0.07
CA LYS A 638 29.30 45.27 -0.03
C LYS A 638 28.08 46.13 -0.38
N GLU A 639 28.21 47.12 -1.26
CA GLU A 639 27.04 47.89 -1.73
C GLU A 639 26.19 47.17 -2.81
N LYS A 640 26.60 46.02 -3.38
CA LYS A 640 25.99 45.54 -4.63
C LYS A 640 25.01 44.34 -4.58
N THR A 641 24.88 43.56 -3.50
CA THR A 641 23.91 42.43 -3.49
C THR A 641 23.09 42.27 -2.20
N HIS A 642 23.70 42.33 -1.00
CA HIS A 642 22.98 42.20 0.28
C HIS A 642 23.53 43.19 1.35
N PRO A 643 23.37 44.52 1.15
CA PRO A 643 24.10 45.57 1.89
C PRO A 643 23.78 45.70 3.39
N LYS A 644 23.01 44.78 3.99
CA LYS A 644 22.56 44.87 5.40
C LYS A 644 22.51 43.51 6.12
N VAL A 645 23.24 42.50 5.66
CA VAL A 645 23.23 41.14 6.24
C VAL A 645 24.54 40.86 6.99
N TYR A 646 24.44 40.51 8.27
CA TYR A 646 25.55 40.03 9.09
C TYR A 646 25.67 38.52 9.00
N MET A 647 26.91 38.02 8.88
CA MET A 647 27.19 36.59 8.79
C MET A 647 27.66 36.04 10.13
N PRO A 648 27.18 34.87 10.58
CA PRO A 648 27.66 34.27 11.81
C PRO A 648 29.07 33.70 11.65
N PRO A 649 29.96 33.82 12.65
CA PRO A 649 31.27 33.17 12.66
C PRO A 649 31.21 31.66 12.40
N ARG A 650 30.09 31.01 12.79
CA ARG A 650 29.79 29.60 12.47
C ARG A 650 29.79 29.33 10.97
N ARG A 651 29.07 30.15 10.17
CA ARG A 651 29.03 30.02 8.71
C ARG A 651 30.39 30.40 8.11
N GLU A 652 31.02 31.45 8.65
CA GLU A 652 32.34 31.93 8.22
C GLU A 652 33.41 30.84 8.26
N HIS A 653 33.37 30.05 9.33
CA HIS A 653 34.38 29.04 9.61
C HIS A 653 33.78 27.63 9.61
N MET A 654 32.78 27.40 8.76
CA MET A 654 32.17 26.09 8.56
C MET A 654 33.17 25.09 7.96
N CYS A 655 33.12 23.83 8.40
CA CYS A 655 33.98 22.75 7.91
C CYS A 655 33.61 22.27 6.49
N THR A 656 33.82 23.14 5.50
CA THR A 656 33.55 22.92 4.07
C THR A 656 34.83 22.93 3.22
N SER A 657 36.01 22.89 3.84
CA SER A 657 37.31 22.99 3.15
C SER A 657 37.51 21.89 2.10
N ASN A 658 36.98 20.69 2.35
CA ASN A 658 37.03 19.58 1.39
C ASN A 658 36.20 19.87 0.12
N LEU A 659 35.08 20.59 0.26
CA LEU A 659 34.25 21.01 -0.87
C LEU A 659 34.87 22.21 -1.60
N GLU A 660 35.44 23.16 -0.86
CA GLU A 660 36.10 24.36 -1.40
C GLU A 660 37.37 24.04 -2.21
N LYS A 661 38.05 22.94 -1.88
CA LYS A 661 39.28 22.47 -2.52
C LYS A 661 39.10 21.12 -3.24
N LEU A 662 37.87 20.84 -3.67
CA LEU A 662 37.48 19.62 -4.35
C LEU A 662 38.20 19.44 -5.70
N ASP A 663 38.68 18.23 -5.97
CA ASP A 663 39.10 17.83 -7.30
C ASP A 663 37.89 17.36 -8.12
N VAL A 664 37.31 18.27 -8.88
CA VAL A 664 36.07 18.03 -9.66
C VAL A 664 36.20 16.82 -10.58
N ASP A 665 37.37 16.63 -11.21
CA ASP A 665 37.61 15.54 -12.16
C ASP A 665 37.49 14.16 -11.49
N SER A 666 37.94 14.03 -10.24
CA SER A 666 37.76 12.81 -9.45
C SER A 666 36.29 12.55 -9.11
N VAL A 667 35.53 13.60 -8.80
CA VAL A 667 34.10 13.48 -8.45
C VAL A 667 33.26 13.07 -9.65
N ILE A 668 33.49 13.67 -10.83
CA ILE A 668 32.69 13.42 -12.03
C ILE A 668 33.08 12.14 -12.79
N LYS A 669 34.13 11.45 -12.34
CA LYS A 669 34.67 10.24 -12.94
C LYS A 669 33.64 9.10 -12.98
N ASN A 670 33.71 8.27 -14.02
CA ASN A 670 32.98 6.99 -14.15
C ASN A 670 31.45 7.08 -13.97
N GLY A 671 30.83 8.22 -14.25
CA GLY A 671 29.39 8.36 -14.13
C GLY A 671 28.85 8.39 -12.69
N ASN A 672 29.73 8.63 -11.70
CA ASN A 672 29.40 8.55 -10.28
C ASN A 672 29.25 9.91 -9.57
N ALA A 673 29.16 11.02 -10.33
CA ALA A 673 29.10 12.39 -9.83
C ALA A 673 28.16 12.60 -8.62
N SER A 674 26.92 12.11 -8.69
CA SER A 674 25.93 12.23 -7.60
C SER A 674 26.35 11.46 -6.34
N HIS A 675 26.90 10.25 -6.52
CA HIS A 675 27.35 9.38 -5.43
C HIS A 675 28.58 9.92 -4.73
N SER A 676 29.59 10.35 -5.50
CA SER A 676 30.82 10.93 -5.01
C SER A 676 30.56 12.25 -4.27
N LEU A 677 29.74 13.15 -4.86
CA LEU A 677 29.33 14.39 -4.22
C LEU A 677 28.64 14.15 -2.87
N LEU A 678 27.74 13.16 -2.80
CA LEU A 678 27.06 12.83 -1.54
C LEU A 678 28.05 12.43 -0.45
N GLY A 679 29.08 11.64 -0.79
CA GLY A 679 30.12 11.25 0.15
C GLY A 679 30.94 12.43 0.68
N ASP A 680 31.35 13.36 -0.20
CA ASP A 680 32.04 14.59 0.22
C ASP A 680 31.16 15.49 1.10
N VAL A 681 29.86 15.58 0.81
CA VAL A 681 28.90 16.33 1.63
C VAL A 681 28.70 15.66 2.99
N PHE A 682 28.65 14.32 3.07
CA PHE A 682 28.61 13.61 4.35
C PHE A 682 29.82 13.94 5.20
N LEU A 683 31.01 13.98 4.59
CA LEU A 683 32.24 14.28 5.31
C LEU A 683 32.22 15.69 5.90
N SER A 684 31.82 16.71 5.12
CA SER A 684 31.66 18.08 5.63
C SER A 684 30.63 18.16 6.76
N ALA A 685 29.47 17.50 6.58
CA ALA A 685 28.39 17.51 7.55
C ALA A 685 28.79 16.84 8.88
N LYS A 686 29.44 15.68 8.81
CA LYS A 686 29.97 14.95 9.98
C LYS A 686 31.00 15.80 10.74
N TYR A 687 32.03 16.29 10.04
CA TYR A 687 33.11 17.05 10.68
C TYR A 687 32.63 18.40 11.20
N GLU A 688 31.68 19.06 10.54
CA GLU A 688 31.06 20.28 11.06
C GLU A 688 30.34 20.01 12.39
N ALA A 689 29.58 18.92 12.49
CA ALA A 689 28.91 18.55 13.74
C ALA A 689 29.90 18.21 14.86
N GLU A 690 30.95 17.44 14.56
CA GLU A 690 32.02 17.10 15.51
C GLU A 690 32.77 18.35 15.97
N ASN A 691 33.09 19.26 15.05
CA ASN A 691 33.80 20.49 15.35
C ASN A 691 32.94 21.47 16.18
N ILE A 692 31.64 21.59 15.88
CA ILE A 692 30.70 22.35 16.73
C ILE A 692 30.76 21.81 18.16
N LYS A 693 30.55 20.50 18.35
CA LYS A 693 30.55 19.87 19.68
C LYS A 693 31.88 20.11 20.41
N LYS A 694 33.01 19.88 19.73
CA LYS A 694 34.35 20.08 20.27
C LYS A 694 34.59 21.53 20.71
N LEU A 695 34.31 22.50 19.84
CA LEU A 695 34.61 23.91 20.12
C LEU A 695 33.70 24.51 21.18
N TYR A 696 32.44 24.06 21.31
CA TYR A 696 31.56 24.48 22.40
C TYR A 696 32.07 24.01 23.76
N GLN A 697 32.70 22.83 23.85
CA GLN A 697 33.35 22.34 25.07
C GLN A 697 34.62 23.13 25.39
N GLN A 698 35.47 23.36 24.38
CA GLN A 698 36.78 24.00 24.55
C GLN A 698 36.70 25.51 24.83
N ASN A 699 35.86 26.25 24.11
CA ASN A 699 35.85 27.71 24.18
C ASN A 699 35.06 28.30 25.36
N ASN A 700 34.32 27.48 26.10
CA ASN A 700 33.51 27.89 27.25
C ASN A 700 34.03 27.35 28.59
N SER A 701 35.27 26.83 28.63
CA SER A 701 35.92 26.31 29.84
C SER A 701 35.08 25.26 30.59
N LYS A 702 34.33 24.42 29.86
CA LYS A 702 33.52 23.35 30.47
C LYS A 702 34.38 22.10 30.55
N ASN A 703 34.73 21.66 31.78
CA ASN A 703 35.51 20.46 32.10
C ASN A 703 34.76 19.16 31.74
N GLY A 704 34.35 18.99 30.47
CA GLY A 704 33.69 17.79 29.97
C GLY A 704 32.19 17.65 30.31
N VAL A 705 31.62 18.51 31.16
CA VAL A 705 30.19 18.47 31.49
C VAL A 705 29.41 19.37 30.53
N ILE A 706 28.60 18.76 29.65
CA ILE A 706 27.65 19.44 28.77
C ILE A 706 26.32 19.53 29.52
N ASP A 707 25.92 20.73 29.97
CA ASP A 707 24.63 20.92 30.61
C ASP A 707 23.49 20.97 29.56
N GLN A 708 22.23 20.98 30.03
CA GLN A 708 21.07 20.98 29.13
C GLN A 708 21.05 22.20 28.17
N ASN A 709 21.50 23.37 28.63
CA ASN A 709 21.53 24.58 27.81
C ASN A 709 22.63 24.49 26.73
N ASP A 710 23.75 23.85 27.04
CA ASP A 710 24.79 23.56 26.04
C ASP A 710 24.31 22.55 25.00
N LYS A 711 23.64 21.47 25.44
CA LYS A 711 23.06 20.47 24.53
C LYS A 711 22.12 21.17 23.55
N GLU A 712 21.22 22.03 24.04
CA GLU A 712 20.34 22.83 23.19
C GLU A 712 21.11 23.77 22.25
N THR A 713 22.18 24.40 22.72
CA THR A 713 22.97 25.34 21.93
C THR A 713 23.74 24.64 20.81
N ILE A 714 24.34 23.48 21.09
CA ILE A 714 24.99 22.62 20.10
C ILE A 714 23.96 22.18 19.06
N CYS A 715 22.79 21.71 19.48
CA CYS A 715 21.71 21.32 18.55
C CYS A 715 21.25 22.49 17.67
N ARG A 716 21.12 23.71 18.23
CA ARG A 716 20.80 24.92 17.45
C ARG A 716 21.90 25.22 16.43
N ALA A 717 23.17 25.16 16.81
CA ALA A 717 24.29 25.39 15.90
C ALA A 717 24.34 24.33 14.79
N MET A 718 24.16 23.05 15.11
CA MET A 718 24.08 21.96 14.13
C MET A 718 22.91 22.15 13.16
N LYS A 719 21.73 22.54 13.66
CA LYS A 719 20.56 22.85 12.82
C LYS A 719 20.83 23.97 11.83
N TYR A 720 21.47 25.06 12.27
CA TYR A 720 21.82 26.14 11.37
C TYR A 720 22.92 25.72 10.38
N SER A 721 23.89 24.91 10.80
CA SER A 721 24.91 24.40 9.90
C SER A 721 24.35 23.44 8.85
N PHE A 722 23.37 22.61 9.21
CA PHE A 722 22.63 21.79 8.25
C PHE A 722 21.91 22.65 7.19
N ALA A 723 21.26 23.74 7.62
CA ALA A 723 20.59 24.67 6.70
C ALA A 723 21.58 25.34 5.76
N ASP A 724 22.71 25.82 6.29
CA ASP A 724 23.76 26.46 5.49
C ASP A 724 24.42 25.49 4.49
N ILE A 725 24.70 24.24 4.88
CA ILE A 725 25.15 23.20 3.93
C ILE A 725 24.11 23.04 2.81
N GLY A 726 22.83 22.99 3.17
CA GLY A 726 21.74 22.97 2.20
C GLY A 726 21.72 24.20 1.29
N ASP A 727 21.98 25.40 1.80
CA ASP A 727 22.04 26.62 0.99
C ASP A 727 23.26 26.66 0.07
N ILE A 728 24.41 26.18 0.54
CA ILE A 728 25.61 25.99 -0.29
C ILE A 728 25.29 25.04 -1.45
N ILE A 729 24.73 23.86 -1.15
CA ILE A 729 24.43 22.85 -2.16
C ILE A 729 23.33 23.31 -3.11
N ARG A 730 22.32 24.05 -2.66
CA ARG A 730 21.23 24.57 -3.50
C ARG A 730 21.57 25.83 -4.30
N GLY A 731 22.70 26.48 -4.00
CA GLY A 731 23.09 27.74 -4.63
C GLY A 731 22.36 28.97 -4.07
N LYS A 732 21.89 28.88 -2.82
CA LYS A 732 21.22 29.97 -2.09
C LYS A 732 22.11 30.65 -1.06
N ASP A 733 23.33 30.15 -0.90
CA ASP A 733 24.29 30.69 0.05
C ASP A 733 24.66 32.14 -0.29
N MET A 734 24.57 33.02 0.70
CA MET A 734 24.77 34.46 0.52
C MET A 734 26.27 34.85 0.51
N TRP A 735 27.19 33.90 0.64
CA TRP A 735 28.63 34.17 0.70
C TRP A 735 29.28 34.30 -0.68
N VAL A 736 28.81 35.25 -1.48
CA VAL A 736 29.12 35.34 -2.93
C VAL A 736 30.42 36.07 -3.29
N GLN A 737 31.10 36.74 -2.35
CA GLN A 737 32.34 37.49 -2.62
C GLN A 737 33.62 36.79 -2.14
N ASN A 738 33.51 35.68 -1.39
CA ASN A 738 34.69 34.91 -1.00
C ASN A 738 35.12 34.02 -2.17
N THR A 739 36.41 34.05 -2.48
CA THR A 739 36.99 33.32 -3.61
C THR A 739 36.77 31.81 -3.52
N ASP A 740 36.83 31.24 -2.32
CA ASP A 740 36.63 29.80 -2.11
C ASP A 740 35.15 29.41 -2.20
N ALA A 741 34.25 30.22 -1.66
CA ALA A 741 32.81 30.03 -1.82
C ALA A 741 32.37 30.16 -3.29
N THR A 742 32.93 31.12 -4.02
CA THR A 742 32.67 31.31 -5.47
C THR A 742 33.17 30.12 -6.28
N LYS A 743 34.39 29.64 -5.98
CA LYS A 743 34.94 28.42 -6.61
C LYS A 743 34.09 27.19 -6.31
N LEU A 744 33.63 27.04 -5.08
CA LEU A 744 32.73 25.96 -4.69
C LEU A 744 31.44 25.97 -5.50
N GLN A 745 30.81 27.13 -5.68
CA GLN A 745 29.60 27.23 -6.53
C GLN A 745 29.91 26.82 -7.99
N ALA A 746 31.05 27.24 -8.55
CA ALA A 746 31.47 26.82 -9.89
C ALA A 746 31.76 25.31 -9.99
N TYR A 747 32.33 24.70 -8.95
CA TYR A 747 32.54 23.24 -8.87
C TYR A 747 31.21 22.50 -8.84
N LEU A 748 30.26 22.97 -8.02
CA LEU A 748 28.92 22.39 -7.95
C LEU A 748 28.22 22.48 -9.31
N ALA A 749 28.26 23.62 -9.99
CA ALA A 749 27.69 23.75 -11.34
C ALA A 749 28.21 22.67 -12.30
N LYS A 750 29.54 22.48 -12.36
CA LYS A 750 30.19 21.43 -13.20
C LYS A 750 29.80 20.01 -12.80
N ILE A 751 29.66 19.73 -11.50
CA ILE A 751 29.24 18.41 -11.03
C ILE A 751 27.79 18.15 -11.40
N PHE A 752 26.92 19.15 -11.25
CA PHE A 752 25.50 19.06 -11.58
C PHE A 752 25.24 19.01 -13.09
N ASP A 753 26.07 19.66 -13.92
CA ASP A 753 26.14 19.42 -15.37
C ASP A 753 26.31 17.92 -15.65
N LYS A 754 27.29 17.29 -14.98
CA LYS A 754 27.56 15.87 -15.18
C LYS A 754 26.44 14.97 -14.64
N ILE A 755 25.82 15.31 -13.50
CA ILE A 755 24.67 14.59 -12.95
C ILE A 755 23.51 14.63 -13.96
N LYS A 756 23.23 15.80 -14.55
CA LYS A 756 22.20 15.97 -15.57
C LYS A 756 22.49 15.14 -16.82
N ASP A 757 23.73 15.17 -17.32
CA ASP A 757 24.12 14.49 -18.54
C ASP A 757 24.15 12.97 -18.44
N ASN A 758 24.52 12.44 -17.27
CA ASN A 758 24.61 10.99 -17.04
C ASN A 758 23.25 10.32 -16.85
N HIS A 759 22.17 11.08 -16.63
CA HIS A 759 20.86 10.53 -16.30
C HIS A 759 19.87 10.78 -17.45
N LYS A 760 19.57 9.75 -18.24
CA LYS A 760 18.67 9.82 -19.42
C LYS A 760 17.30 10.44 -19.11
N ASP A 761 16.76 10.15 -17.92
CA ASP A 761 15.47 10.69 -17.47
C ASP A 761 15.49 12.14 -16.97
N ILE A 762 16.68 12.71 -16.74
CA ILE A 762 16.87 14.11 -16.32
C ILE A 762 17.27 14.93 -17.55
N LYS A 763 18.12 14.36 -18.41
CA LYS A 763 18.55 14.93 -19.67
C LYS A 763 17.35 15.22 -20.57
N GLY A 764 17.17 16.49 -20.93
CA GLY A 764 16.08 16.95 -21.80
C GLY A 764 14.79 17.37 -21.07
N LYS A 765 14.68 17.21 -19.74
CA LYS A 765 13.53 17.74 -19.00
C LYS A 765 13.54 19.28 -19.01
N LEU A 766 12.47 19.86 -19.57
CA LEU A 766 12.29 21.31 -19.71
C LEU A 766 12.50 22.08 -18.40
N GLN A 767 12.10 21.51 -17.26
CA GLN A 767 12.24 22.17 -15.96
C GLN A 767 13.68 22.41 -15.50
N TYR A 768 14.66 21.71 -16.09
CA TYR A 768 16.10 21.84 -15.79
C TYR A 768 16.87 22.48 -16.96
N ASN A 769 16.18 23.04 -17.97
CA ASN A 769 16.80 23.70 -19.12
C ASN A 769 16.90 25.22 -18.90
N GLY A 770 17.93 25.84 -19.47
CA GLY A 770 18.12 27.31 -19.47
C GLY A 770 18.79 27.90 -18.23
N ASP A 771 19.16 27.08 -17.25
CA ASP A 771 19.88 27.49 -16.03
C ASP A 771 21.27 26.85 -16.03
N THR A 772 22.31 27.68 -16.11
CA THR A 772 23.72 27.24 -16.11
C THR A 772 24.21 26.78 -14.74
N ASP A 773 23.54 27.23 -13.66
CA ASP A 773 23.93 26.92 -12.29
C ASP A 773 23.12 25.76 -11.69
N HIS A 774 22.20 25.20 -12.48
CA HIS A 774 21.36 24.04 -12.15
C HIS A 774 20.59 24.17 -10.84
N ILE A 775 20.16 25.38 -10.47
CA ILE A 775 19.55 25.69 -9.16
C ILE A 775 18.38 24.75 -8.85
N LYS A 776 17.45 24.57 -9.78
CA LYS A 776 16.30 23.66 -9.58
C LYS A 776 16.71 22.19 -9.41
N LEU A 777 17.70 21.74 -10.17
CA LEU A 777 18.21 20.37 -10.06
C LEU A 777 18.94 20.15 -8.74
N ARG A 778 19.67 21.17 -8.27
CA ARG A 778 20.36 21.19 -6.98
C ARG A 778 19.39 21.20 -5.80
N GLU A 779 18.27 21.94 -5.91
CA GLU A 779 17.17 21.90 -4.95
C GLU A 779 16.54 20.51 -4.84
N ASP A 780 16.21 19.91 -5.98
CA ASP A 780 15.61 18.58 -6.03
C ASP A 780 16.60 17.51 -5.52
N TRP A 781 17.88 17.63 -5.87
CA TRP A 781 18.93 16.73 -5.37
C TRP A 781 19.13 16.88 -3.87
N TRP A 782 19.13 18.10 -3.34
CA TRP A 782 19.19 18.31 -1.90
C TRP A 782 17.99 17.68 -1.21
N GLU A 783 16.77 17.90 -1.70
CA GLU A 783 15.58 17.29 -1.08
C GLU A 783 15.61 15.76 -1.11
N ALA A 784 16.13 15.15 -2.18
CA ALA A 784 16.31 13.71 -2.28
C ALA A 784 17.36 13.15 -1.30
N ASN A 785 18.33 13.96 -0.85
CA ASN A 785 19.49 13.51 -0.09
C ASN A 785 19.63 14.09 1.32
N ARG A 786 18.88 15.15 1.67
CA ARG A 786 19.02 15.92 2.92
C ARG A 786 18.88 15.08 4.18
N HIS A 787 18.03 14.05 4.16
CA HIS A 787 17.86 13.12 5.28
C HIS A 787 19.14 12.30 5.54
N GLN A 788 19.85 11.91 4.47
CA GLN A 788 21.12 11.20 4.57
C GLN A 788 22.24 12.11 5.12
N VAL A 789 22.26 13.37 4.69
CA VAL A 789 23.21 14.38 5.20
C VAL A 789 22.99 14.65 6.69
N TRP A 790 21.74 14.74 7.13
CA TRP A 790 21.42 14.87 8.56
C TRP A 790 21.90 13.65 9.36
N ARG A 791 21.78 12.44 8.79
CA ARG A 791 22.30 11.22 9.42
C ARG A 791 23.81 11.27 9.64
N ALA A 792 24.58 11.80 8.68
CA ALA A 792 26.01 12.02 8.84
C ALA A 792 26.33 13.00 9.98
N MET A 793 25.55 14.08 10.13
CA MET A 793 25.72 15.01 11.27
C MET A 793 25.44 14.36 12.63
N LYS A 794 24.46 13.45 12.69
CA LYS A 794 24.10 12.75 13.93
C LYS A 794 25.21 11.82 14.47
N CYS A 795 26.20 11.45 13.66
CA CYS A 795 27.34 10.65 14.11
C CYS A 795 28.11 11.33 15.26
N ALA A 796 28.18 12.65 15.29
CA ALA A 796 28.88 13.40 16.35
C ALA A 796 28.22 13.26 17.75
N ILE A 797 26.96 12.84 17.78
CA ILE A 797 26.13 12.76 19.00
C ILE A 797 25.61 11.34 19.27
N GLU A 798 25.99 10.34 18.45
CA GLU A 798 25.45 8.98 18.53
C GLU A 798 25.74 8.26 19.87
N ASN A 799 26.84 8.61 20.53
CA ASN A 799 27.23 8.05 21.83
C ASN A 799 26.68 8.83 23.03
N ASP A 800 25.97 9.94 22.81
CA ASP A 800 25.41 10.79 23.85
C ASP A 800 23.89 10.57 23.92
N LYS A 801 23.44 9.70 24.83
CA LYS A 801 22.04 9.27 24.96
C LYS A 801 21.06 10.43 25.18
N ASP A 802 21.53 11.56 25.69
CA ASP A 802 20.69 12.73 25.97
C ASP A 802 20.60 13.70 24.79
N MET A 803 21.50 13.57 23.80
CA MET A 803 21.48 14.33 22.55
C MET A 803 20.89 13.52 21.36
N LYS A 804 20.75 12.21 21.53
CA LYS A 804 20.18 11.25 20.57
C LYS A 804 18.67 11.38 20.45
#